data_AF-A0A4Q4MYQ4-F1
#
_entry.id   AF-A0A4Q4MYQ4-F1
#
_cell.length_a   1.000
_cell.length_b   1.000
_cell.length_c   1.000
_cell.angle_alpha   90.00
_cell.angle_beta   90.00
_cell.angle_gamma   90.00
#
_symmetry.space_group_name_H-M   'P 1'
#
loop_
_entity.id
_entity.type
_entity.pdbx_description
1 polymer ?
#
loop_
_entity_poly.entity_id
_entity_poly.type
_entity_poly.pdbx_seq_one_letter_code
_entity_poly.pdbx_strand_id
1 'polypeptide(L)'
;MLEKICRGPVDPMFELKYKADNDTDPRKIDLGVGVYRNEAGSYQELEVAKEKLHQLNLGHDYMPTTGDDEFLRLSAEILFGKQSPIIAQSRVCSVQTISGTGANSLAASLMGREFPSAKVFVGLPTWGNHIPIFQHVGMEVLTYPYLDSSGLRPDMAALLNTVQTAPANSIFVLQGCCHNPTGVDLSIEQWKLLIGELKHHSHLIIVDIAYQGLGDGLDEDAAGLRILAESGLELLVCQSFSKNFALYGERCGALHAVSRSSRSAADVKDKLRSLIRHTYSSSPSYGSRLVKIVLSNDDRRELWVQELKSMRSRLKRNRHSLSNHLTASGISEERLGIIAEKGLFSCLPLTAEQCRMLTDRHHIHLPANGRINVAGLSAENVERAAQAIAAEVDNTLSQPSAPRVRPHDKKVLISESYLEELRHKSGREDPGVSILETTAERLQSHPSNSATPPWNSGNLASSHNGAAGSAQSTHEEESSALRVSAERTEAEDPDLRNPLTTTSPAFVMDSMGKRHWLGPSSTWAYSQQVIRLLRSHLNIRDRNEAITSVDAQAFTLDWPSVRGSMLQQKADIPSRDYAIYLTNTVKFHLGQTYHLFEESHFLAGVHEYYNCSTLSDATGQTRLWHVQFLLVMALGQALLAPVTSGKSPASNNLVARALDLLPDAHGLYRDPIISIELLCCLSLYLQSIDHRNSAYLYIGQALRIALTQGLHREHDMEHLSEKEDTRLRNIWWTCYILDRKFSSLMGAPSSVHDDDVTVPLPRPIITGDRFDALAIHVRVSKILTQVLNRIYNADGKFNSSVLRHVKDVLQETVKLSPELAVRFPLESDHSGSVSRVSATLNLCFHQCIVLAARPILISLMEDVLVNHRNQHDIAGPIKAVLKAASRSARTSLHILSSLQSQHLLELFLPFDLEQTFSSVSALTMISALPLTPDFGYKEYADIATSVFETMASRGNRVAGFRNDDLTQLQEAAWRIQAHSRASPTRSLNSDVCEVQQESEPANIEPAEDHLEAIEALGTSQYSSSATNESSELLPIATFLQWEPTFLDLPSEQFPDDWLWTDIETSTFGYNAPL
;
A
#
# COMPACT_ATOMS: atom_id res chain seq x y z
N MET A 1 2.10 -21.57 -0.30
CA MET A 1 2.61 -20.79 -1.43
C MET A 1 3.78 -19.92 -0.97
N LEU A 2 3.59 -18.97 -0.05
CA LEU A 2 4.59 -17.93 0.20
C LEU A 2 5.87 -18.37 0.96
N GLU A 3 5.84 -19.31 1.91
CA GLU A 3 7.09 -19.78 2.57
C GLU A 3 8.01 -20.57 1.63
N LYS A 4 7.47 -21.08 0.51
CA LYS A 4 8.25 -21.71 -0.57
C LYS A 4 8.94 -20.69 -1.47
N ILE A 5 8.70 -19.39 -1.30
CA ILE A 5 9.40 -18.34 -2.02
C ILE A 5 10.77 -18.16 -1.35
N CYS A 6 11.78 -18.77 -1.95
CA CYS A 6 13.18 -18.48 -1.59
C CYS A 6 13.44 -16.97 -1.74
N ARG A 7 14.31 -16.42 -0.87
CA ARG A 7 14.77 -15.03 -0.99
C ARG A 7 15.30 -14.78 -2.40
N GLY A 8 14.77 -13.75 -3.06
CA GLY A 8 15.20 -13.36 -4.41
C GLY A 8 16.70 -13.01 -4.47
N PRO A 9 17.29 -12.99 -5.68
CA PRO A 9 18.68 -12.59 -5.84
C PRO A 9 18.92 -11.18 -5.30
N VAL A 10 20.09 -10.96 -4.71
CA VAL A 10 20.53 -9.64 -4.25
C VAL A 10 20.65 -8.70 -5.44
N ASP A 11 20.05 -7.51 -5.36
CA ASP A 11 20.32 -6.40 -6.28
C ASP A 11 21.57 -5.64 -5.80
N PRO A 12 22.71 -5.69 -6.53
CA PRO A 12 23.93 -4.99 -6.12
C PRO A 12 23.79 -3.46 -6.18
N MET A 13 22.82 -2.92 -6.93
CA MET A 13 22.55 -1.47 -6.97
C MET A 13 21.78 -1.03 -5.73
N PHE A 14 20.88 -1.87 -5.21
CA PHE A 14 20.17 -1.61 -3.95
C PHE A 14 21.15 -1.59 -2.77
N GLU A 15 22.01 -2.61 -2.64
CA GLU A 15 23.01 -2.64 -1.55
C GLU A 15 24.03 -1.50 -1.65
N LEU A 16 24.48 -1.16 -2.86
CA LEU A 16 25.38 -0.03 -3.07
C LEU A 16 24.71 1.30 -2.69
N LYS A 17 23.47 1.53 -3.10
CA LYS A 17 22.74 2.75 -2.71
C LYS A 17 22.51 2.79 -1.20
N TYR A 18 22.14 1.67 -0.57
CA TYR A 18 21.99 1.60 0.88
C TYR A 18 23.29 1.97 1.62
N LYS A 19 24.45 1.49 1.14
CA LYS A 19 25.76 1.92 1.68
C LYS A 19 26.02 3.41 1.47
N ALA A 20 25.80 3.93 0.26
CA ALA A 20 26.04 5.33 -0.07
C ALA A 20 25.10 6.30 0.68
N ASP A 21 23.86 5.89 0.95
CA ASP A 21 22.89 6.70 1.71
C ASP A 21 23.23 6.76 3.20
N ASN A 22 23.71 5.65 3.79
CA ASN A 22 24.03 5.55 5.23
C ASN A 22 25.46 6.00 5.59
N ASP A 23 26.37 6.16 4.63
CA ASP A 23 27.71 6.70 4.89
C ASP A 23 27.64 8.20 5.19
N THR A 24 28.03 8.59 6.40
CA THR A 24 27.97 9.98 6.90
C THR A 24 29.29 10.72 6.82
N ASP A 25 30.35 10.14 6.26
CA ASP A 25 31.63 10.80 6.16
C ASP A 25 31.58 12.02 5.20
N PRO A 26 32.08 13.20 5.61
CA PRO A 26 32.01 14.42 4.79
C PRO A 26 32.83 14.36 3.49
N ARG A 27 33.71 13.36 3.32
CA ARG A 27 34.50 13.15 2.10
C ARG A 27 33.75 12.33 1.04
N LYS A 28 32.58 11.77 1.36
CA LYS A 28 31.84 10.79 0.52
C LYS A 28 31.65 11.23 -0.93
N ILE A 29 31.86 10.30 -1.87
CA ILE A 29 31.52 10.45 -3.30
C ILE A 29 30.65 9.26 -3.73
N ASP A 30 29.45 9.54 -4.26
CA ASP A 30 28.59 8.54 -4.92
C ASP A 30 28.91 8.50 -6.42
N LEU A 31 29.65 7.48 -6.84
CA LEU A 31 29.85 7.11 -8.25
C LEU A 31 28.97 5.92 -8.65
N GLY A 32 28.00 5.55 -7.82
CA GLY A 32 27.17 4.36 -7.96
C GLY A 32 25.85 4.63 -8.67
N VAL A 33 25.03 5.53 -8.14
CA VAL A 33 23.63 5.71 -8.59
C VAL A 33 23.56 6.34 -9.98
N GLY A 34 22.77 5.76 -10.88
CA GLY A 34 22.66 6.16 -12.30
C GLY A 34 21.82 7.43 -12.58
N VAL A 35 22.11 8.51 -11.87
CA VAL A 35 21.41 9.81 -11.89
C VAL A 35 22.39 10.92 -12.28
N TYR A 36 21.94 11.88 -13.10
CA TYR A 36 22.71 13.10 -13.32
C TYR A 36 22.55 14.03 -12.13
N ARG A 37 23.67 14.38 -11.49
CA ARG A 37 23.77 15.49 -10.54
C ARG A 37 24.38 16.69 -11.25
N ASN A 38 24.01 17.90 -10.86
CA ASN A 38 24.70 19.12 -11.29
C ASN A 38 26.03 19.30 -10.53
N GLU A 39 26.78 20.39 -10.78
CA GLU A 39 28.10 20.63 -10.14
C GLU A 39 28.00 20.71 -8.61
N ALA A 40 26.89 21.22 -8.07
CA ALA A 40 26.58 21.31 -6.64
C ALA A 40 25.87 20.05 -6.08
N GLY A 41 26.01 18.90 -6.74
CA GLY A 41 25.44 17.62 -6.28
C GLY A 41 23.90 17.49 -6.35
N SER A 42 23.19 18.55 -6.77
CA SER A 42 21.73 18.61 -6.77
C SER A 42 21.12 17.93 -8.01
N TYR A 43 19.82 17.65 -7.99
CA TYR A 43 19.08 17.26 -9.18
C TYR A 43 19.02 18.44 -10.18
N GLN A 44 18.68 18.12 -11.43
CA GLN A 44 18.25 19.09 -12.44
C GLN A 44 16.75 18.88 -12.65
N GLU A 45 15.96 19.94 -12.59
CA GLU A 45 14.50 19.85 -12.51
C GLU A 45 13.83 20.85 -13.47
N LEU A 46 12.68 20.47 -14.02
CA LEU A 46 12.02 21.15 -15.14
C LEU A 46 11.01 22.22 -14.66
N GLU A 47 11.44 23.15 -13.81
CA GLU A 47 10.51 24.00 -13.04
C GLU A 47 9.50 24.75 -13.92
N VAL A 48 9.94 25.38 -15.01
CA VAL A 48 9.04 26.08 -15.97
C VAL A 48 7.96 25.16 -16.55
N ALA A 49 8.26 23.86 -16.73
CA ALA A 49 7.27 22.88 -17.18
C ALA A 49 6.35 22.42 -16.04
N LYS A 50 6.86 22.27 -14.81
CA LYS A 50 6.04 21.97 -13.61
C LYS A 50 5.07 23.10 -13.29
N GLU A 51 5.56 24.34 -13.23
CA GLU A 51 4.77 25.56 -13.06
C GLU A 51 3.67 25.64 -14.12
N LYS A 52 4.03 25.41 -15.39
CA LYS A 52 3.04 25.47 -16.46
C LYS A 52 2.01 24.34 -16.37
N LEU A 53 2.41 23.15 -15.95
CA LEU A 53 1.48 22.04 -15.71
C LEU A 53 0.54 22.32 -14.52
N HIS A 54 1.04 22.93 -13.45
CA HIS A 54 0.24 23.36 -12.31
C HIS A 54 -0.79 24.43 -12.71
N GLN A 55 -0.37 25.47 -13.44
CA GLN A 55 -1.25 26.50 -14.00
C GLN A 55 -2.36 25.95 -14.90
N LEU A 56 -2.10 24.85 -15.62
CA LEU A 56 -3.08 24.21 -16.51
C LEU A 56 -4.11 23.34 -15.77
N ASN A 57 -3.85 22.96 -14.51
CA ASN A 57 -4.74 22.21 -13.63
C ASN A 57 -5.51 21.04 -14.30
N LEU A 58 -4.82 20.22 -15.10
CA LEU A 58 -5.40 19.21 -16.01
C LEU A 58 -5.98 17.96 -15.31
N GLY A 59 -6.38 18.05 -14.04
CA GLY A 59 -6.93 16.95 -13.24
C GLY A 59 -6.01 15.71 -13.14
N HIS A 60 -6.59 14.61 -12.66
CA HIS A 60 -5.88 13.35 -12.39
C HIS A 60 -6.56 12.11 -13.00
N ASP A 61 -7.47 12.30 -13.95
CA ASP A 61 -8.20 11.21 -14.60
C ASP A 61 -7.30 10.22 -15.36
N TYR A 62 -7.83 9.01 -15.59
CA TYR A 62 -7.14 7.97 -16.34
C TYR A 62 -6.86 8.39 -17.79
N MET A 63 -5.60 8.25 -18.19
CA MET A 63 -5.20 8.36 -19.59
C MET A 63 -5.69 7.13 -20.38
N PRO A 64 -5.82 7.22 -21.72
CA PRO A 64 -6.04 6.05 -22.57
C PRO A 64 -5.01 4.96 -22.28
N THR A 65 -5.39 3.68 -22.35
CA THR A 65 -4.51 2.54 -22.04
C THR A 65 -3.18 2.57 -22.79
N THR A 66 -3.14 3.10 -24.02
CA THR A 66 -1.90 3.25 -24.80
C THR A 66 -1.06 4.49 -24.47
N GLY A 67 -1.58 5.45 -23.71
CA GLY A 67 -0.94 6.75 -23.43
C GLY A 67 -1.55 7.93 -24.19
N ASP A 68 -0.96 9.12 -24.02
CA ASP A 68 -1.31 10.36 -24.73
C ASP A 68 -0.73 10.34 -26.16
N ASP A 69 -1.58 10.32 -27.20
CA ASP A 69 -1.11 10.17 -28.60
C ASP A 69 -0.25 11.36 -29.09
N GLU A 70 -0.37 12.55 -28.51
CA GLU A 70 0.49 13.69 -28.87
C GLU A 70 1.89 13.55 -28.24
N PHE A 71 1.98 13.16 -26.97
CA PHE A 71 3.24 12.74 -26.35
C PHE A 71 3.90 11.59 -27.14
N LEU A 72 3.13 10.61 -27.60
CA LEU A 72 3.63 9.47 -28.37
C LEU A 72 4.15 9.87 -29.75
N ARG A 73 3.47 10.82 -30.41
CA ARG A 73 3.95 11.44 -31.66
C ARG A 73 5.28 12.16 -31.41
N LEU A 74 5.34 13.06 -30.42
CA LEU A 74 6.56 13.83 -30.10
C LEU A 74 7.74 12.92 -29.70
N SER A 75 7.46 11.86 -28.94
CA SER A 75 8.43 10.84 -28.54
C SER A 75 9.05 10.13 -29.76
N ALA A 76 8.21 9.73 -30.72
CA ALA A 76 8.67 9.09 -31.97
C ALA A 76 9.36 10.08 -32.92
N GLU A 77 8.92 11.34 -33.01
CA GLU A 77 9.53 12.38 -33.85
C GLU A 77 10.95 12.75 -33.40
N ILE A 78 11.26 12.74 -32.10
CA ILE A 78 12.63 12.90 -31.59
C ILE A 78 13.50 11.68 -31.93
N LEU A 79 12.91 10.49 -31.84
CA LEU A 79 13.62 9.24 -31.99
C LEU A 79 14.00 8.98 -33.46
N PHE A 80 13.01 8.97 -34.36
CA PHE A 80 13.19 8.64 -35.77
C PHE A 80 13.38 9.87 -36.67
N GLY A 81 13.10 11.08 -36.17
CA GLY A 81 13.11 12.33 -36.91
C GLY A 81 11.72 12.76 -37.39
N LYS A 82 11.41 14.06 -37.33
CA LYS A 82 10.09 14.64 -37.66
C LYS A 82 9.64 14.41 -39.12
N GLN A 83 10.58 14.12 -40.02
CA GLN A 83 10.33 13.81 -41.44
C GLN A 83 10.54 12.31 -41.77
N SER A 84 10.60 11.43 -40.77
CA SER A 84 10.95 10.03 -40.96
C SER A 84 9.99 9.29 -41.91
N PRO A 85 10.49 8.64 -42.98
CA PRO A 85 9.64 7.91 -43.93
C PRO A 85 8.79 6.80 -43.29
N ILE A 86 9.30 6.13 -42.25
CA ILE A 86 8.56 5.07 -41.56
C ILE A 86 7.40 5.59 -40.69
N ILE A 87 7.50 6.83 -40.19
CA ILE A 87 6.37 7.51 -39.52
C ILE A 87 5.32 7.90 -40.58
N ALA A 88 5.75 8.51 -41.69
CA ALA A 88 4.86 8.90 -42.79
C ALA A 88 4.13 7.70 -43.43
N GLN A 89 4.75 6.52 -43.48
CA GLN A 89 4.16 5.26 -43.92
C GLN A 89 3.28 4.57 -42.85
N SER A 90 3.10 5.18 -41.66
CA SER A 90 2.42 4.61 -40.49
C SER A 90 2.95 3.22 -40.08
N ARG A 91 4.23 2.94 -40.34
CA ARG A 91 4.90 1.67 -39.98
C ARG A 91 5.39 1.63 -38.53
N VAL A 92 5.37 2.76 -37.83
CA VAL A 92 5.69 2.90 -36.41
C VAL A 92 4.39 2.96 -35.61
N CYS A 93 4.20 2.03 -34.66
CA CYS A 93 3.24 2.22 -33.58
C CYS A 93 3.97 2.51 -32.26
N SER A 94 3.36 3.34 -31.42
CA SER A 94 3.92 3.75 -30.12
C SER A 94 2.90 3.50 -29.01
N VAL A 95 3.39 3.11 -27.83
CA VAL A 95 2.63 3.09 -26.57
C VAL A 95 3.48 3.69 -25.43
N GLN A 96 2.83 4.37 -24.48
CA GLN A 96 3.49 4.98 -23.33
C GLN A 96 3.77 3.90 -22.30
N THR A 97 4.93 3.95 -21.64
CA THR A 97 5.37 2.93 -20.68
C THR A 97 5.88 3.52 -19.38
N ILE A 98 6.01 2.67 -18.37
CA ILE A 98 6.68 2.96 -17.09
C ILE A 98 8.21 3.03 -17.31
N SER A 99 8.65 4.08 -18.02
CA SER A 99 10.03 4.33 -18.45
C SER A 99 10.57 3.24 -19.39
N GLY A 100 11.87 3.32 -19.73
CA GLY A 100 12.57 2.29 -20.50
C GLY A 100 12.56 0.91 -19.84
N THR A 101 12.47 0.84 -18.50
CA THR A 101 12.27 -0.43 -17.77
C THR A 101 10.94 -1.08 -18.13
N GLY A 102 9.85 -0.30 -18.11
CA GLY A 102 8.53 -0.75 -18.54
C GLY A 102 8.47 -1.05 -20.04
N ALA A 103 9.23 -0.32 -20.88
CA ALA A 103 9.32 -0.61 -22.30
C ALA A 103 10.02 -1.96 -22.58
N ASN A 104 11.17 -2.22 -21.96
CA ASN A 104 11.86 -3.51 -22.07
C ASN A 104 11.01 -4.66 -21.52
N SER A 105 10.36 -4.47 -20.37
CA SER A 105 9.47 -5.48 -19.78
C SER A 105 8.25 -5.78 -20.66
N LEU A 106 7.66 -4.76 -21.29
CA LEU A 106 6.54 -4.91 -22.22
C LEU A 106 6.97 -5.53 -23.56
N ALA A 107 8.15 -5.18 -24.08
CA ALA A 107 8.76 -5.79 -25.25
C ALA A 107 9.05 -7.28 -25.02
N ALA A 108 9.69 -7.61 -23.89
CA ALA A 108 9.89 -9.00 -23.47
C ALA A 108 8.57 -9.76 -23.28
N SER A 109 7.56 -9.13 -22.66
CA SER A 109 6.24 -9.74 -22.47
C SER A 109 5.50 -10.01 -23.79
N LEU A 110 5.70 -9.18 -24.82
CA LEU A 110 5.19 -9.44 -26.16
C LEU A 110 5.94 -10.61 -26.81
N MET A 111 7.28 -10.58 -26.78
CA MET A 111 8.12 -11.60 -27.43
C MET A 111 8.01 -12.98 -26.77
N GLY A 112 7.97 -13.07 -25.44
CA GLY A 112 7.80 -14.34 -24.72
C GLY A 112 6.41 -14.97 -24.89
N ARG A 113 5.40 -14.20 -25.35
CA ARG A 113 4.05 -14.70 -25.63
C ARG A 113 3.85 -15.10 -27.08
N GLU A 114 4.26 -14.25 -28.02
CA GLU A 114 4.06 -14.48 -29.46
C GLU A 114 5.18 -15.34 -30.08
N PHE A 115 6.40 -15.31 -29.50
CA PHE A 115 7.59 -16.00 -30.00
C PHE A 115 8.41 -16.72 -28.89
N PRO A 116 7.80 -17.57 -28.04
CA PRO A 116 8.46 -18.18 -26.88
C PRO A 116 9.71 -19.02 -27.20
N SER A 117 9.86 -19.50 -28.44
CA SER A 117 11.03 -20.28 -28.89
C SER A 117 12.19 -19.41 -29.39
N ALA A 118 12.04 -18.10 -29.50
CA ALA A 118 13.09 -17.20 -29.96
C ALA A 118 14.20 -17.06 -28.90
N LYS A 119 15.46 -17.21 -29.31
CA LYS A 119 16.63 -17.00 -28.46
C LYS A 119 16.91 -15.50 -28.36
N VAL A 120 17.22 -15.02 -27.16
CA VAL A 120 17.57 -13.61 -26.91
C VAL A 120 19.08 -13.50 -26.76
N PHE A 121 19.74 -12.67 -27.57
CA PHE A 121 21.19 -12.43 -27.51
C PHE A 121 21.48 -11.06 -26.89
N VAL A 122 22.35 -11.04 -25.88
CA VAL A 122 22.73 -9.82 -25.14
C VAL A 122 24.25 -9.73 -25.03
N GLY A 123 24.82 -8.60 -25.45
CA GLY A 123 26.26 -8.33 -25.27
C GLY A 123 26.63 -8.20 -23.79
N LEU A 124 27.82 -8.64 -23.39
CA LEU A 124 28.35 -8.47 -22.04
C LEU A 124 29.66 -7.65 -22.03
N PRO A 125 29.84 -6.71 -21.07
CA PRO A 125 28.89 -6.30 -20.04
C PRO A 125 27.69 -5.50 -20.60
N THR A 126 26.63 -5.33 -19.82
CA THR A 126 25.40 -4.58 -20.19
C THR A 126 24.71 -4.03 -18.93
N TRP A 127 23.62 -3.27 -19.07
CA TRP A 127 22.71 -2.98 -17.97
C TRP A 127 22.17 -4.30 -17.38
N GLY A 128 22.53 -4.58 -16.11
CA GLY A 128 22.33 -5.89 -15.48
C GLY A 128 20.89 -6.38 -15.37
N ASN A 129 19.88 -5.56 -15.69
CA ASN A 129 18.48 -5.95 -15.69
C ASN A 129 17.98 -6.48 -17.05
N HIS A 130 18.75 -6.38 -18.15
CA HIS A 130 18.36 -6.97 -19.44
C HIS A 130 18.11 -8.48 -19.32
N ILE A 131 19.09 -9.23 -18.78
CA ILE A 131 18.99 -10.69 -18.67
C ILE A 131 17.81 -11.12 -17.76
N PRO A 132 17.64 -10.56 -16.54
CA PRO A 132 16.45 -10.82 -15.72
C PRO A 132 15.11 -10.51 -16.39
N ILE A 133 14.99 -9.44 -17.18
CA ILE A 133 13.73 -9.07 -17.85
C ILE A 133 13.27 -10.15 -18.82
N PHE A 134 14.17 -10.70 -19.65
CA PHE A 134 13.82 -11.75 -20.62
C PHE A 134 13.67 -13.12 -19.96
N GLN A 135 14.48 -13.44 -18.94
CA GLN A 135 14.33 -14.67 -18.16
C GLN A 135 13.01 -14.70 -17.37
N HIS A 136 12.51 -13.56 -16.86
CA HIS A 136 11.25 -13.47 -16.11
C HIS A 136 10.03 -13.89 -16.96
N VAL A 137 10.07 -13.67 -18.27
CA VAL A 137 9.02 -14.07 -19.21
C VAL A 137 9.30 -15.43 -19.88
N GLY A 138 10.26 -16.20 -19.35
CA GLY A 138 10.57 -17.56 -19.77
C GLY A 138 11.44 -17.69 -21.01
N MET A 139 12.01 -16.60 -21.54
CA MET A 139 12.86 -16.64 -22.73
C MET A 139 14.30 -17.04 -22.40
N GLU A 140 14.90 -17.84 -23.28
CA GLU A 140 16.31 -18.24 -23.15
C GLU A 140 17.23 -17.10 -23.58
N VAL A 141 18.15 -16.71 -22.69
CA VAL A 141 19.08 -15.61 -22.92
C VAL A 141 20.50 -16.13 -23.07
N LEU A 142 21.07 -15.88 -24.23
CA LEU A 142 22.45 -16.20 -24.63
C LEU A 142 23.27 -14.90 -24.66
N THR A 143 24.60 -15.02 -24.55
CA THR A 143 25.49 -13.84 -24.41
C THR A 143 26.73 -13.94 -25.28
N TYR A 144 27.21 -12.78 -25.72
CA TYR A 144 28.46 -12.61 -26.48
C TYR A 144 29.30 -11.49 -25.84
N PRO A 145 30.64 -11.44 -26.02
CA PRO A 145 31.42 -10.31 -25.54
C PRO A 145 31.09 -9.07 -26.37
N TYR A 146 30.68 -7.98 -25.70
CA TYR A 146 30.44 -6.70 -26.35
C TYR A 146 31.73 -5.91 -26.56
N LEU A 147 32.70 -6.06 -25.65
CA LEU A 147 34.02 -5.41 -25.73
C LEU A 147 35.10 -6.38 -26.17
N ASP A 148 36.08 -5.86 -26.92
CA ASP A 148 37.27 -6.61 -27.36
C ASP A 148 38.24 -6.95 -26.21
N SER A 149 39.36 -7.59 -26.54
CA SER A 149 40.40 -7.93 -25.56
C SER A 149 41.07 -6.69 -24.93
N SER A 150 41.08 -5.54 -25.60
CA SER A 150 41.52 -4.25 -25.03
C SER A 150 40.52 -3.72 -24.01
N GLY A 151 39.24 -4.02 -24.18
CA GLY A 151 38.14 -3.56 -23.32
C GLY A 151 37.68 -2.14 -23.63
N LEU A 152 38.26 -1.48 -24.63
CA LEU A 152 38.04 -0.07 -24.96
C LEU A 152 37.26 0.12 -26.28
N ARG A 153 36.91 -0.96 -26.98
CA ARG A 153 36.26 -0.95 -28.29
C ARG A 153 35.23 -2.07 -28.41
N PRO A 154 34.18 -1.93 -29.24
CA PRO A 154 33.23 -3.00 -29.49
C PRO A 154 33.89 -4.19 -30.21
N ASP A 155 33.65 -5.41 -29.75
CA ASP A 155 34.10 -6.64 -30.43
C ASP A 155 33.17 -6.95 -31.62
N MET A 156 33.44 -6.27 -32.73
CA MET A 156 32.71 -6.50 -33.98
C MET A 156 32.91 -7.92 -34.53
N ALA A 157 34.02 -8.59 -34.24
CA ALA A 157 34.25 -9.94 -34.73
C ALA A 157 33.33 -10.93 -33.99
N ALA A 158 33.27 -10.85 -32.67
CA ALA A 158 32.35 -11.66 -31.87
C ALA A 158 30.88 -11.32 -32.12
N LEU A 159 30.53 -10.03 -32.25
CA LEU A 159 29.15 -9.61 -32.54
C LEU A 159 28.68 -10.12 -33.91
N LEU A 160 29.44 -9.90 -34.98
CA LEU A 160 29.04 -10.35 -36.32
C LEU A 160 29.00 -11.88 -36.41
N ASN A 161 29.98 -12.59 -35.82
CA ASN A 161 29.95 -14.05 -35.73
C ASN A 161 28.71 -14.55 -34.94
N THR A 162 28.31 -13.85 -33.86
CA THR A 162 27.11 -14.22 -33.09
C THR A 162 25.84 -14.03 -33.92
N VAL A 163 25.73 -12.96 -34.71
CA VAL A 163 24.61 -12.77 -35.64
C VAL A 163 24.58 -13.86 -36.72
N GLN A 164 25.73 -14.17 -37.33
CA GLN A 164 25.84 -15.19 -38.38
C GLN A 164 25.58 -16.63 -37.89
N THR A 165 25.88 -16.93 -36.64
CA THR A 165 25.69 -18.27 -36.04
C THR A 165 24.41 -18.42 -35.23
N ALA A 166 23.68 -17.32 -34.96
CA ALA A 166 22.40 -17.38 -34.27
C ALA A 166 21.32 -18.05 -35.15
N PRO A 167 20.37 -18.81 -34.55
CA PRO A 167 19.19 -19.30 -35.27
C PRO A 167 18.40 -18.15 -35.91
N ALA A 168 17.99 -18.29 -37.17
CA ALA A 168 17.21 -17.28 -37.86
C ALA A 168 15.95 -16.88 -37.06
N ASN A 169 15.58 -15.60 -37.11
CA ASN A 169 14.53 -14.98 -36.28
C ASN A 169 14.84 -14.91 -34.75
N SER A 170 16.09 -15.15 -34.31
CA SER A 170 16.51 -14.79 -32.94
C SER A 170 16.43 -13.27 -32.70
N ILE A 171 16.38 -12.88 -31.43
CA ILE A 171 16.23 -11.51 -30.95
C ILE A 171 17.58 -10.98 -30.48
N PHE A 172 18.00 -9.79 -30.91
CA PHE A 172 19.20 -9.10 -30.41
C PHE A 172 18.84 -7.87 -29.58
N VAL A 173 19.35 -7.80 -28.35
CA VAL A 173 19.17 -6.65 -27.45
C VAL A 173 20.41 -5.75 -27.56
N LEU A 174 20.23 -4.59 -28.17
CA LEU A 174 21.27 -3.59 -28.41
C LEU A 174 20.99 -2.31 -27.61
N GLN A 175 22.02 -1.53 -27.31
CA GLN A 175 21.86 -0.19 -26.75
C GLN A 175 22.13 0.85 -27.85
N GLY A 176 21.24 1.83 -28.00
CA GLY A 176 21.31 2.80 -29.10
C GLY A 176 22.47 3.79 -28.99
N CYS A 177 22.75 4.24 -27.75
CA CYS A 177 23.81 5.21 -27.42
C CYS A 177 24.18 5.14 -25.94
N CYS A 178 25.37 5.65 -25.59
CA CYS A 178 25.91 5.72 -24.23
C CYS A 178 25.84 4.38 -23.48
N HIS A 179 26.33 3.31 -24.10
CA HIS A 179 26.20 1.93 -23.66
C HIS A 179 26.46 1.73 -22.15
N ASN A 180 25.44 1.38 -21.38
CA ASN A 180 25.57 1.07 -19.95
C ASN A 180 26.10 -0.36 -19.79
N PRO A 181 27.26 -0.61 -19.13
CA PRO A 181 27.95 0.29 -18.19
C PRO A 181 29.19 1.02 -18.75
N THR A 182 29.60 0.78 -19.99
CA THR A 182 30.96 1.10 -20.48
C THR A 182 31.12 2.48 -21.12
N GLY A 183 30.05 3.13 -21.57
CA GLY A 183 30.12 4.34 -22.40
C GLY A 183 30.68 4.12 -23.82
N VAL A 184 31.03 2.90 -24.21
CA VAL A 184 31.62 2.57 -25.52
C VAL A 184 30.52 2.21 -26.51
N ASP A 185 30.32 3.04 -27.53
CA ASP A 185 29.24 2.90 -28.54
C ASP A 185 29.74 2.34 -29.88
N LEU A 186 28.83 1.74 -30.64
CA LEU A 186 29.05 1.38 -32.05
C LEU A 186 29.14 2.64 -32.94
N SER A 187 30.09 2.67 -33.86
CA SER A 187 30.18 3.70 -34.91
C SER A 187 29.11 3.50 -36.00
N ILE A 188 28.85 4.53 -36.81
CA ILE A 188 27.88 4.45 -37.91
C ILE A 188 28.26 3.39 -38.95
N GLU A 189 29.55 3.18 -39.23
CA GLU A 189 30.00 2.12 -40.13
C GLU A 189 29.85 0.72 -39.49
N GLN A 190 30.06 0.61 -38.17
CA GLN A 190 29.80 -0.63 -37.43
C GLN A 190 28.30 -0.99 -37.43
N TRP A 191 27.41 0.00 -37.25
CA TRP A 191 25.96 -0.18 -37.40
C TRP A 191 25.59 -0.65 -38.82
N LYS A 192 26.13 -0.03 -39.88
CA LYS A 192 25.87 -0.45 -41.27
C LYS A 192 26.26 -1.91 -41.53
N LEU A 193 27.43 -2.33 -41.06
CA LEU A 193 27.90 -3.73 -41.17
C LEU A 193 26.94 -4.68 -40.44
N LEU A 194 26.59 -4.35 -39.19
CA LEU A 194 25.68 -5.14 -38.36
C LEU A 194 24.29 -5.29 -38.99
N ILE A 195 23.75 -4.23 -39.60
CA ILE A 195 22.44 -4.23 -40.29
C ILE A 195 22.43 -5.20 -41.47
N GLY A 196 23.55 -5.39 -42.18
CA GLY A 196 23.66 -6.36 -43.27
C GLY A 196 23.40 -7.79 -42.81
N GLU A 197 24.14 -8.23 -41.79
CA GLU A 197 24.03 -9.59 -41.22
C GLU A 197 22.65 -9.81 -40.56
N LEU A 198 22.17 -8.85 -39.77
CA LEU A 198 20.86 -8.93 -39.12
C LEU A 198 19.72 -9.13 -40.13
N LYS A 199 19.82 -8.46 -41.29
CA LYS A 199 18.84 -8.55 -42.37
C LYS A 199 18.94 -9.87 -43.15
N HIS A 200 20.14 -10.42 -43.33
CA HIS A 200 20.33 -11.72 -43.96
C HIS A 200 19.66 -12.85 -43.17
N HIS A 201 19.76 -12.82 -41.83
CA HIS A 201 19.21 -13.86 -40.94
C HIS A 201 17.80 -13.56 -40.41
N SER A 202 17.16 -12.46 -40.87
CA SER A 202 15.82 -12.01 -40.47
C SER A 202 15.62 -11.90 -38.95
N HIS A 203 16.62 -11.38 -38.24
CA HIS A 203 16.53 -11.16 -36.80
C HIS A 203 15.58 -10.02 -36.44
N LEU A 204 15.01 -10.10 -35.23
CA LEU A 204 14.34 -8.97 -34.59
C LEU A 204 15.34 -8.23 -33.69
N ILE A 205 15.27 -6.91 -33.64
CA ILE A 205 16.14 -6.08 -32.80
C ILE A 205 15.30 -5.39 -31.73
N ILE A 206 15.79 -5.41 -30.49
CA ILE A 206 15.28 -4.60 -29.38
C ILE A 206 16.37 -3.58 -29.04
N VAL A 207 16.07 -2.30 -29.21
CA VAL A 207 17.02 -1.21 -28.93
C VAL A 207 16.62 -0.47 -27.65
N ASP A 208 17.45 -0.53 -26.61
CA ASP A 208 17.32 0.33 -25.43
C ASP A 208 18.01 1.67 -25.70
N ILE A 209 17.27 2.78 -25.56
CA ILE A 209 17.78 4.13 -25.78
C ILE A 209 17.34 5.06 -24.66
N ALA A 210 18.05 4.96 -23.54
CA ALA A 210 17.76 5.69 -22.31
C ALA A 210 18.61 6.97 -22.08
N TYR A 211 19.43 7.37 -23.05
CA TYR A 211 20.45 8.44 -22.87
C TYR A 211 20.52 9.46 -24.02
N GLN A 212 19.60 9.41 -25.00
CA GLN A 212 19.61 10.27 -26.20
C GLN A 212 19.77 11.76 -25.84
N GLY A 213 20.84 12.38 -26.35
CA GLY A 213 21.25 13.77 -26.08
C GLY A 213 22.47 13.91 -25.17
N LEU A 214 22.88 12.84 -24.47
CA LEU A 214 23.98 12.86 -23.51
C LEU A 214 25.31 12.31 -24.08
N GLY A 215 25.31 11.74 -25.29
CA GLY A 215 26.50 11.19 -25.95
C GLY A 215 27.27 12.25 -26.74
N ASP A 216 26.75 12.58 -27.92
CA ASP A 216 27.23 13.66 -28.80
C ASP A 216 26.12 14.68 -29.16
N GLY A 217 24.86 14.25 -29.21
CA GLY A 217 23.69 15.11 -29.46
C GLY A 217 22.42 14.31 -29.74
N LEU A 218 21.26 14.97 -29.90
CA LEU A 218 19.98 14.26 -30.03
C LEU A 218 19.86 13.44 -31.32
N ASP A 219 20.39 13.96 -32.42
CA ASP A 219 20.30 13.33 -33.73
C ASP A 219 21.47 12.36 -33.97
N GLU A 220 22.64 12.68 -33.43
CA GLU A 220 23.85 11.87 -33.42
C GLU A 220 23.65 10.58 -32.61
N ASP A 221 23.12 10.70 -31.38
CA ASP A 221 22.83 9.55 -30.50
C ASP A 221 21.73 8.64 -31.07
N ALA A 222 20.88 9.16 -31.97
CA ALA A 222 19.83 8.39 -32.65
C ALA A 222 20.24 7.87 -34.05
N ALA A 223 21.37 8.31 -34.60
CA ALA A 223 21.72 8.05 -36.00
C ALA A 223 21.84 6.55 -36.33
N GLY A 224 22.45 5.75 -35.45
CA GLY A 224 22.57 4.30 -35.59
C GLY A 224 21.20 3.58 -35.60
N LEU A 225 20.28 4.03 -34.74
CA LEU A 225 18.90 3.55 -34.71
C LEU A 225 18.12 3.94 -35.97
N ARG A 226 18.30 5.16 -36.49
CA ARG A 226 17.58 5.64 -37.68
C ARG A 226 17.93 4.80 -38.91
N ILE A 227 19.23 4.54 -39.16
CA ILE A 227 19.65 3.68 -40.28
C ILE A 227 19.21 2.22 -40.10
N LEU A 228 19.12 1.72 -38.85
CA LEU A 228 18.53 0.40 -38.56
C LEU A 228 17.03 0.38 -38.90
N ALA A 229 16.27 1.41 -38.52
CA ALA A 229 14.83 1.47 -38.72
C ALA A 229 14.43 1.66 -40.19
N GLU A 230 15.24 2.40 -40.96
CA GLU A 230 15.06 2.58 -42.40
C GLU A 230 15.50 1.35 -43.24
N SER A 231 16.30 0.43 -42.67
CA SER A 231 16.80 -0.76 -43.37
C SER A 231 15.71 -1.74 -43.84
N GLY A 232 14.49 -1.64 -43.31
CA GLY A 232 13.38 -2.57 -43.57
C GLY A 232 13.34 -3.80 -42.64
N LEU A 233 14.21 -3.86 -41.64
CA LEU A 233 14.09 -4.77 -40.49
C LEU A 233 12.85 -4.46 -39.64
N GLU A 234 12.48 -5.41 -38.78
CA GLU A 234 11.45 -5.23 -37.76
C GLU A 234 12.11 -5.12 -36.38
N LEU A 235 11.72 -4.10 -35.62
CA LEU A 235 12.40 -3.74 -34.37
C LEU A 235 11.44 -3.14 -33.34
N LEU A 236 11.82 -3.33 -32.07
CA LEU A 236 11.23 -2.67 -30.91
C LEU A 236 12.23 -1.65 -30.37
N VAL A 237 11.77 -0.49 -29.92
CA VAL A 237 12.62 0.53 -29.31
C VAL A 237 12.08 0.95 -27.95
N CYS A 238 12.92 0.78 -26.93
CA CYS A 238 12.64 1.07 -25.54
C CYS A 238 13.20 2.47 -25.19
N GLN A 239 12.38 3.51 -25.30
CA GLN A 239 12.77 4.89 -25.04
C GLN A 239 12.54 5.26 -23.56
N SER A 240 13.49 5.98 -22.95
CA SER A 240 13.36 6.48 -21.58
C SER A 240 13.63 7.97 -21.47
N PHE A 241 12.69 8.70 -20.85
CA PHE A 241 12.86 10.12 -20.54
C PHE A 241 13.55 10.36 -19.18
N SER A 242 13.92 9.30 -18.45
CA SER A 242 14.43 9.45 -17.09
C SER A 242 15.80 10.13 -16.96
N LYS A 243 16.61 10.21 -18.02
CA LYS A 243 17.93 10.89 -17.96
C LYS A 243 17.97 12.20 -18.74
N ASN A 244 17.45 12.22 -19.96
CA ASN A 244 17.49 13.40 -20.81
C ASN A 244 16.45 14.48 -20.41
N PHE A 245 15.39 14.12 -19.69
CA PHE A 245 14.47 15.06 -19.03
C PHE A 245 14.62 15.05 -17.50
N ALA A 246 15.60 14.32 -16.94
CA ALA A 246 15.74 14.06 -15.50
C ALA A 246 14.47 13.48 -14.80
N LEU A 247 13.51 12.91 -15.56
CA LEU A 247 12.27 12.32 -15.04
C LEU A 247 12.50 10.91 -14.46
N TYR A 248 13.38 10.83 -13.46
CA TYR A 248 13.74 9.59 -12.76
C TYR A 248 12.54 9.00 -12.02
N GLY A 249 11.92 9.80 -11.14
CA GLY A 249 10.77 9.42 -10.32
C GLY A 249 9.50 9.20 -11.15
N GLU A 250 9.21 10.10 -12.09
CA GLU A 250 7.93 10.14 -12.85
C GLU A 250 7.72 9.00 -13.85
N ARG A 251 8.69 8.09 -13.94
CA ARG A 251 8.70 6.88 -14.78
C ARG A 251 8.22 7.11 -16.22
N CYS A 252 8.62 8.22 -16.84
CA CYS A 252 8.21 8.53 -18.22
C CYS A 252 9.06 7.77 -19.27
N GLY A 253 8.40 7.21 -20.28
CA GLY A 253 9.02 6.49 -21.40
C GLY A 253 7.98 6.01 -22.43
N ALA A 254 8.48 5.38 -23.49
CA ALA A 254 7.66 4.80 -24.55
C ALA A 254 8.28 3.50 -25.10
N LEU A 255 7.41 2.63 -25.63
CA LEU A 255 7.78 1.51 -26.48
C LEU A 255 7.27 1.78 -27.89
N HIS A 256 8.19 1.75 -28.86
CA HIS A 256 7.87 1.85 -30.28
C HIS A 256 8.07 0.48 -30.93
N ALA A 257 7.20 0.10 -31.86
CA ALA A 257 7.43 -1.03 -32.75
C ALA A 257 7.42 -0.53 -34.20
N VAL A 258 8.48 -0.87 -34.94
CA VAL A 258 8.60 -0.60 -36.37
C VAL A 258 8.35 -1.91 -37.12
N SER A 259 7.21 -2.00 -37.79
CA SER A 259 6.80 -3.19 -38.53
C SER A 259 7.05 -3.04 -40.04
N ARG A 260 6.90 -4.13 -40.81
CA ARG A 260 6.96 -4.09 -42.28
C ARG A 260 5.77 -3.38 -42.93
N SER A 261 4.60 -3.32 -42.28
CA SER A 261 3.40 -2.65 -42.80
C SER A 261 2.65 -1.88 -41.71
N SER A 262 1.81 -0.92 -42.12
CA SER A 262 0.93 -0.17 -41.21
C SER A 262 -0.14 -1.04 -40.54
N ARG A 263 -0.65 -2.05 -41.24
CA ARG A 263 -1.53 -3.08 -40.65
C ARG A 263 -0.83 -3.82 -39.51
N SER A 264 0.38 -4.32 -39.77
CA SER A 264 1.18 -5.02 -38.76
C SER A 264 1.47 -4.13 -37.55
N ALA A 265 1.73 -2.83 -37.75
CA ALA A 265 1.90 -1.86 -36.67
C ALA A 265 0.60 -1.65 -35.86
N ALA A 266 -0.57 -1.63 -36.50
CA ALA A 266 -1.86 -1.56 -35.81
C ALA A 266 -2.16 -2.83 -34.99
N ASP A 267 -1.93 -4.01 -35.57
CA ASP A 267 -2.09 -5.31 -34.91
C ASP A 267 -1.17 -5.40 -33.66
N VAL A 268 0.07 -4.88 -33.75
CA VAL A 268 1.00 -4.78 -32.62
C VAL A 268 0.55 -3.72 -31.59
N LYS A 269 0.01 -2.55 -32.00
CA LYS A 269 -0.53 -1.55 -31.03
C LYS A 269 -1.67 -2.15 -30.20
N ASP A 270 -2.53 -2.99 -30.78
CA ASP A 270 -3.63 -3.63 -30.03
C ASP A 270 -3.13 -4.73 -29.07
N LYS A 271 -2.19 -5.57 -29.50
CA LYS A 271 -1.51 -6.53 -28.61
C LYS A 271 -0.84 -5.80 -27.43
N LEU A 272 -0.14 -4.69 -27.69
CA LEU A 272 0.48 -3.87 -26.66
C LEU A 272 -0.56 -3.22 -25.72
N ARG A 273 -1.67 -2.66 -26.25
CA ARG A 273 -2.82 -2.18 -25.45
C ARG A 273 -3.33 -3.27 -24.51
N SER A 274 -3.53 -4.48 -25.03
CA SER A 274 -3.99 -5.63 -24.24
C SER A 274 -2.99 -5.97 -23.13
N LEU A 275 -1.70 -6.05 -23.43
CA LEU A 275 -0.67 -6.29 -22.41
C LEU A 275 -0.66 -5.19 -21.33
N ILE A 276 -0.67 -3.91 -21.71
CA ILE A 276 -0.71 -2.79 -20.75
C ILE A 276 -1.94 -2.89 -19.84
N ARG A 277 -3.13 -3.18 -20.39
CA ARG A 277 -4.36 -3.34 -19.60
C ARG A 277 -4.24 -4.43 -18.53
N HIS A 278 -3.52 -5.51 -18.83
CA HIS A 278 -3.28 -6.62 -17.89
C HIS A 278 -2.10 -6.39 -16.92
N THR A 279 -1.18 -5.46 -17.19
CA THR A 279 0.00 -5.22 -16.32
C THR A 279 -0.14 -3.98 -15.43
N TYR A 280 -0.67 -2.86 -15.94
CA TYR A 280 -0.80 -1.61 -15.18
C TYR A 280 -1.96 -0.68 -15.62
N SER A 281 -2.90 -1.17 -16.43
CA SER A 281 -4.10 -0.46 -16.94
C SER A 281 -3.85 0.71 -17.90
N SER A 282 -3.04 1.69 -17.51
CA SER A 282 -2.79 2.96 -18.18
C SER A 282 -1.52 3.61 -17.63
N SER A 283 -0.72 4.27 -18.46
CA SER A 283 0.54 4.90 -18.01
C SER A 283 0.35 6.20 -17.20
N PRO A 284 1.26 6.54 -16.27
CA PRO A 284 1.19 7.78 -15.48
C PRO A 284 1.19 9.05 -16.33
N SER A 285 0.28 9.99 -16.05
CA SER A 285 0.06 11.18 -16.89
C SER A 285 1.06 12.32 -16.64
N TYR A 286 1.58 12.48 -15.43
CA TYR A 286 2.37 13.66 -15.03
C TYR A 286 3.65 13.81 -15.87
N GLY A 287 4.47 12.75 -15.96
CA GLY A 287 5.72 12.78 -16.72
C GLY A 287 5.52 12.99 -18.23
N SER A 288 4.49 12.39 -18.84
CA SER A 288 4.20 12.62 -20.26
C SER A 288 3.65 14.03 -20.52
N ARG A 289 2.84 14.59 -19.61
CA ARG A 289 2.39 15.99 -19.66
C ARG A 289 3.56 16.99 -19.58
N LEU A 290 4.55 16.75 -18.70
CA LEU A 290 5.78 17.57 -18.64
C LEU A 290 6.59 17.52 -19.94
N VAL A 291 6.89 16.31 -20.45
CA VAL A 291 7.57 16.14 -21.74
C VAL A 291 6.81 16.85 -22.85
N LYS A 292 5.47 16.74 -22.87
CA LYS A 292 4.62 17.38 -23.87
C LYS A 292 4.68 18.91 -23.82
N ILE A 293 4.66 19.51 -22.62
CA ILE A 293 4.76 20.98 -22.43
C ILE A 293 6.08 21.56 -22.96
N VAL A 294 7.17 20.79 -22.87
CA VAL A 294 8.49 21.17 -23.42
C VAL A 294 8.54 20.94 -24.93
N LEU A 295 8.06 19.81 -25.43
CA LEU A 295 8.25 19.39 -26.83
C LEU A 295 7.22 19.94 -27.82
N SER A 296 6.06 20.44 -27.37
CA SER A 296 5.07 21.08 -28.25
C SER A 296 5.35 22.55 -28.53
N ASN A 297 6.38 23.15 -27.93
CA ASN A 297 6.81 24.52 -28.13
C ASN A 297 8.30 24.57 -28.47
N ASP A 298 8.64 25.14 -29.62
CA ASP A 298 10.01 25.12 -30.13
C ASP A 298 11.01 25.86 -29.23
N ASP A 299 10.61 26.94 -28.53
CA ASP A 299 11.48 27.69 -27.61
C ASP A 299 11.90 26.86 -26.39
N ARG A 300 10.94 26.18 -25.73
CA ARG A 300 11.23 25.25 -24.62
C ARG A 300 11.99 24.02 -25.08
N ARG A 301 11.69 23.51 -26.28
CA ARG A 301 12.44 22.41 -26.89
C ARG A 301 13.91 22.81 -27.09
N GLU A 302 14.18 24.02 -27.58
CA GLU A 302 15.54 24.53 -27.78
C GLU A 302 16.26 24.76 -26.43
N LEU A 303 15.58 25.33 -25.42
CA LEU A 303 16.13 25.44 -24.06
C LEU A 303 16.57 24.07 -23.51
N TRP A 304 15.71 23.05 -23.64
CA TRP A 304 16.02 21.68 -23.26
C TRP A 304 17.20 21.08 -24.04
N VAL A 305 17.35 21.40 -25.33
CA VAL A 305 18.54 21.00 -26.13
C VAL A 305 19.82 21.67 -25.61
N GLN A 306 19.77 22.95 -25.22
CA GLN A 306 20.93 23.64 -24.62
C GLN A 306 21.25 23.12 -23.21
N GLU A 307 20.24 22.73 -22.41
CA GLU A 307 20.43 22.02 -21.14
C GLU A 307 21.17 20.69 -21.35
N LEU A 308 20.71 19.84 -22.27
CA LEU A 308 21.38 18.58 -22.61
C LEU A 308 22.82 18.79 -23.08
N LYS A 309 23.07 19.83 -23.87
CA LYS A 309 24.41 20.23 -24.31
C LYS A 309 25.28 20.64 -23.11
N SER A 310 24.74 21.38 -22.14
CA SER A 310 25.44 21.71 -20.89
C SER A 310 25.79 20.46 -20.07
N MET A 311 24.82 19.55 -19.86
CA MET A 311 25.03 18.27 -19.17
C MET A 311 26.14 17.45 -19.84
N ARG A 312 26.07 17.30 -21.17
CA ARG A 312 27.06 16.60 -22.00
C ARG A 312 28.44 17.25 -21.93
N SER A 313 28.51 18.58 -21.99
CA SER A 313 29.77 19.32 -21.86
C SER A 313 30.41 19.13 -20.48
N ARG A 314 29.63 19.10 -19.39
CA ARG A 314 30.14 18.78 -18.05
C ARG A 314 30.62 17.32 -17.94
N LEU A 315 29.87 16.35 -18.48
CA LEU A 315 30.31 14.95 -18.52
C LEU A 315 31.65 14.82 -19.25
N LYS A 316 31.84 15.51 -20.38
CA LYS A 316 33.11 15.53 -21.11
C LYS A 316 34.22 16.22 -20.29
N ARG A 317 33.96 17.33 -19.58
CA ARG A 317 34.93 17.95 -18.64
C ARG A 317 35.37 16.96 -17.55
N ASN A 318 34.42 16.28 -16.91
CA ASN A 318 34.69 15.34 -15.81
C ASN A 318 35.59 14.18 -16.25
N ARG A 319 35.37 13.63 -17.45
CA ARG A 319 36.21 12.58 -18.06
C ARG A 319 37.65 13.03 -18.28
N HIS A 320 37.85 14.20 -18.88
CA HIS A 320 39.19 14.77 -19.09
C HIS A 320 39.89 15.09 -17.76
N SER A 321 39.17 15.62 -16.78
CA SER A 321 39.75 15.92 -15.47
C SER A 321 40.19 14.65 -14.73
N LEU A 322 39.34 13.61 -14.67
CA LEU A 322 39.72 12.34 -14.06
C LEU A 322 40.91 11.69 -14.79
N SER A 323 40.90 11.68 -16.13
CA SER A 323 42.02 11.19 -16.96
C SER A 323 43.32 11.95 -16.68
N ASN A 324 43.29 13.28 -16.61
CA ASN A 324 44.45 14.11 -16.33
C ASN A 324 45.06 13.80 -14.96
N HIS A 325 44.26 13.73 -13.90
CA HIS A 325 44.76 13.42 -12.55
C HIS A 325 45.28 11.98 -12.47
N LEU A 326 44.59 10.99 -13.06
CA LEU A 326 45.07 9.60 -13.09
C LEU A 326 46.36 9.44 -13.91
N THR A 327 46.50 10.17 -15.02
CA THR A 327 47.73 10.18 -15.83
C THR A 327 48.89 10.84 -15.07
N ALA A 328 48.63 11.90 -14.29
CA ALA A 328 49.62 12.50 -13.40
C ALA A 328 50.06 11.55 -12.28
N SER A 329 49.19 10.61 -11.87
CA SER A 329 49.51 9.48 -10.99
C SER A 329 50.00 8.22 -11.73
N GLY A 330 50.41 8.32 -13.01
CA GLY A 330 51.04 7.23 -13.76
C GLY A 330 50.11 6.23 -14.45
N ILE A 331 48.78 6.39 -14.36
CA ILE A 331 47.80 5.54 -15.05
C ILE A 331 47.40 6.19 -16.38
N SER A 332 48.00 5.73 -17.48
CA SER A 332 47.82 6.34 -18.81
C SER A 332 46.40 6.22 -19.37
N GLU A 333 45.99 7.22 -20.14
CA GLU A 333 44.70 7.21 -20.87
C GLU A 333 44.57 6.00 -21.80
N GLU A 334 45.66 5.48 -22.37
CA GLU A 334 45.66 4.25 -23.17
C GLU A 334 45.16 3.00 -22.42
N ARG A 335 45.23 3.02 -21.08
CA ARG A 335 44.69 1.98 -20.19
C ARG A 335 43.26 2.29 -19.70
N LEU A 336 42.83 3.55 -19.78
CA LEU A 336 41.53 4.03 -19.29
C LEU A 336 40.47 4.11 -20.39
N GLY A 337 40.77 4.75 -21.53
CA GLY A 337 39.85 5.03 -22.63
C GLY A 337 38.69 5.99 -22.32
N ILE A 338 38.64 6.54 -21.10
CA ILE A 338 37.51 7.29 -20.54
C ILE A 338 37.16 8.58 -21.32
N ILE A 339 38.11 9.15 -22.07
CA ILE A 339 37.90 10.33 -22.92
C ILE A 339 37.06 10.00 -24.16
N ALA A 340 37.15 8.77 -24.70
CA ALA A 340 36.41 8.34 -25.89
C ALA A 340 34.98 7.86 -25.59
N GLU A 341 34.73 7.49 -24.34
CA GLU A 341 33.43 7.02 -23.83
C GLU A 341 32.38 8.16 -23.70
N LYS A 342 31.11 7.77 -23.73
CA LYS A 342 29.95 8.68 -23.83
C LYS A 342 28.93 8.53 -22.70
N GLY A 343 28.14 9.58 -22.47
CA GLY A 343 27.07 9.60 -21.48
C GLY A 343 27.54 9.44 -20.02
N LEU A 344 26.65 8.94 -19.16
CA LEU A 344 26.83 8.95 -17.70
C LEU A 344 27.89 7.98 -17.17
N PHE A 345 28.24 6.90 -17.88
CA PHE A 345 29.01 5.80 -17.29
C PHE A 345 30.37 5.57 -17.95
N SER A 346 31.32 5.11 -17.14
CA SER A 346 32.63 4.60 -17.54
C SER A 346 32.88 3.27 -16.83
N CYS A 347 33.67 2.37 -17.42
CA CYS A 347 34.13 1.15 -16.76
C CYS A 347 35.64 1.21 -16.51
N LEU A 348 36.03 1.75 -15.35
CA LEU A 348 37.44 1.78 -14.94
C LEU A 348 38.00 0.35 -14.81
N PRO A 349 39.28 0.13 -15.13
CA PRO A 349 39.92 -1.20 -15.09
C PRO A 349 40.29 -1.63 -13.66
N LEU A 350 39.29 -1.65 -12.78
CA LEU A 350 39.38 -1.96 -11.34
C LEU A 350 38.86 -3.37 -11.05
N THR A 351 39.49 -4.03 -10.08
CA THR A 351 39.02 -5.30 -9.52
C THR A 351 37.90 -5.08 -8.51
N ALA A 352 37.10 -6.12 -8.24
CA ALA A 352 36.11 -6.12 -7.18
C ALA A 352 36.71 -5.87 -5.79
N GLU A 353 37.99 -6.20 -5.59
CA GLU A 353 38.75 -5.88 -4.38
C GLU A 353 38.96 -4.36 -4.28
N GLN A 354 39.57 -3.74 -5.30
CA GLN A 354 39.83 -2.30 -5.34
C GLN A 354 38.54 -1.46 -5.24
N CYS A 355 37.44 -1.90 -5.87
CA CYS A 355 36.13 -1.24 -5.72
C CYS A 355 35.63 -1.27 -4.27
N ARG A 356 35.89 -2.37 -3.54
CA ARG A 356 35.58 -2.47 -2.11
C ARG A 356 36.50 -1.57 -1.29
N MET A 357 37.81 -1.55 -1.55
CA MET A 357 38.75 -0.69 -0.83
C MET A 357 38.42 0.81 -1.00
N LEU A 358 38.03 1.21 -2.22
CA LEU A 358 37.54 2.57 -2.50
C LEU A 358 36.27 2.92 -1.71
N THR A 359 35.37 1.95 -1.52
CA THR A 359 34.18 2.13 -0.67
C THR A 359 34.59 2.22 0.81
N ASP A 360 35.27 1.20 1.32
CA ASP A 360 35.47 0.95 2.76
C ASP A 360 36.58 1.83 3.39
N ARG A 361 37.54 2.35 2.61
CA ARG A 361 38.61 3.27 3.11
C ARG A 361 38.45 4.72 2.66
N HIS A 362 37.97 4.93 1.43
CA HIS A 362 37.99 6.24 0.77
C HIS A 362 36.62 6.88 0.64
N HIS A 363 35.54 6.20 1.08
CA HIS A 363 34.15 6.67 0.98
C HIS A 363 33.72 6.97 -0.46
N ILE A 364 34.26 6.22 -1.43
CA ILE A 364 33.92 6.32 -2.86
C ILE A 364 33.08 5.09 -3.22
N HIS A 365 31.77 5.30 -3.34
CA HIS A 365 30.80 4.22 -3.56
C HIS A 365 30.69 3.93 -5.05
N LEU A 366 31.12 2.74 -5.48
CA LEU A 366 31.02 2.27 -6.86
C LEU A 366 30.73 0.76 -6.95
N PRO A 367 30.05 0.28 -8.01
CA PRO A 367 29.85 -1.16 -8.25
C PRO A 367 31.15 -1.95 -8.38
N ALA A 368 31.12 -3.20 -7.92
CA ALA A 368 32.26 -4.13 -7.93
C ALA A 368 32.77 -4.57 -9.33
N ASN A 369 32.26 -3.98 -10.41
CA ASN A 369 32.72 -4.17 -11.79
C ASN A 369 33.45 -2.94 -12.36
N GLY A 370 33.88 -2.00 -11.52
CA GLY A 370 34.61 -0.80 -11.92
C GLY A 370 33.77 0.28 -12.62
N ARG A 371 32.44 0.11 -12.74
CA ARG A 371 31.58 1.16 -13.29
C ARG A 371 31.65 2.41 -12.40
N ILE A 372 31.76 3.59 -12.98
CA ILE A 372 31.50 4.87 -12.28
C ILE A 372 30.39 5.66 -12.99
N ASN A 373 29.61 6.42 -12.22
CA ASN A 373 28.77 7.51 -12.73
C ASN A 373 29.62 8.79 -12.77
N VAL A 374 29.97 9.22 -13.98
CA VAL A 374 30.76 10.42 -14.26
C VAL A 374 30.06 11.71 -13.79
N ALA A 375 28.73 11.72 -13.65
CA ALA A 375 28.00 12.87 -13.13
C ALA A 375 28.19 13.11 -11.61
N GLY A 376 28.64 12.10 -10.86
CA GLY A 376 28.99 12.21 -9.44
C GLY A 376 30.34 12.90 -9.18
N LEU A 377 31.12 13.16 -10.24
CA LEU A 377 32.36 13.93 -10.17
C LEU A 377 32.07 15.44 -10.25
N SER A 378 32.81 16.24 -9.52
CA SER A 378 32.82 17.70 -9.59
C SER A 378 34.26 18.23 -9.59
N ALA A 379 34.44 19.51 -9.92
CA ALA A 379 35.73 20.18 -9.81
C ALA A 379 36.36 20.09 -8.40
N GLU A 380 35.53 19.93 -7.36
CA GLU A 380 35.96 19.83 -5.96
C GLU A 380 36.40 18.41 -5.56
N ASN A 381 35.84 17.37 -6.18
CA ASN A 381 36.00 15.98 -5.73
C ASN A 381 36.81 15.08 -6.68
N VAL A 382 36.99 15.49 -7.95
CA VAL A 382 37.61 14.67 -9.00
C VAL A 382 39.08 14.37 -8.74
N GLU A 383 39.84 15.31 -8.17
CA GLU A 383 41.22 15.07 -7.77
C GLU A 383 41.29 14.03 -6.64
N ARG A 384 40.46 14.16 -5.60
CA ARG A 384 40.39 13.19 -4.49
C ARG A 384 40.02 11.80 -4.99
N ALA A 385 39.09 11.71 -5.94
CA ALA A 385 38.70 10.45 -6.57
C ALA A 385 39.88 9.82 -7.33
N ALA A 386 40.60 10.60 -8.14
CA ALA A 386 41.78 10.14 -8.87
C ALA A 386 42.89 9.64 -7.93
N GLN A 387 43.22 10.41 -6.89
CA GLN A 387 44.25 10.06 -5.91
C GLN A 387 43.92 8.74 -5.18
N ALA A 388 42.66 8.54 -4.78
CA ALA A 388 42.21 7.30 -4.14
C ALA A 388 42.24 6.10 -5.10
N ILE A 389 41.81 6.30 -6.35
CA ILE A 389 41.86 5.27 -7.41
C ILE A 389 43.30 4.85 -7.69
N ALA A 390 44.23 5.81 -7.82
CA ALA A 390 45.65 5.53 -8.01
C ALA A 390 46.24 4.76 -6.82
N ALA A 391 45.97 5.19 -5.58
CA ALA A 391 46.49 4.54 -4.39
C ALA A 391 46.09 3.06 -4.26
N GLU A 392 44.84 2.69 -4.57
CA GLU A 392 44.41 1.27 -4.52
C GLU A 392 44.86 0.46 -5.75
N VAL A 393 45.19 1.11 -6.87
CA VAL A 393 45.88 0.48 -8.01
C VAL A 393 47.35 0.19 -7.69
N ASP A 394 48.07 1.14 -7.10
CA ASP A 394 49.50 0.98 -6.78
C ASP A 394 49.74 0.03 -5.60
N ASN A 395 48.90 0.07 -4.55
CA ASN A 395 48.98 -0.85 -3.41
C ASN A 395 48.89 -2.34 -3.81
N THR A 396 48.38 -2.66 -5.00
CA THR A 396 48.27 -4.03 -5.52
C THR A 396 49.39 -4.43 -6.51
N LEU A 397 50.29 -3.51 -6.90
CA LEU A 397 51.44 -3.82 -7.76
C LEU A 397 52.53 -4.68 -7.09
N SER A 398 52.41 -4.94 -5.77
CA SER A 398 53.26 -5.88 -5.02
C SER A 398 53.01 -7.36 -5.34
N GLN A 399 52.06 -7.70 -6.22
CA GLN A 399 51.85 -9.07 -6.72
C GLN A 399 51.66 -9.11 -8.25
N PRO A 400 52.01 -10.24 -8.93
CA PRO A 400 51.87 -10.36 -10.37
C PRO A 400 50.42 -10.18 -10.85
N SER A 401 50.22 -9.33 -11.85
CA SER A 401 48.92 -9.01 -12.40
C SER A 401 48.25 -10.23 -13.06
N ALA A 402 47.21 -10.77 -12.43
CA ALA A 402 46.33 -11.76 -13.06
C ALA A 402 45.57 -11.13 -14.26
N PRO A 403 45.36 -11.88 -15.37
CA PRO A 403 44.58 -11.38 -16.50
C PRO A 403 43.11 -11.16 -16.11
N ARG A 404 42.42 -10.28 -16.86
CA ARG A 404 40.99 -9.97 -16.64
C ARG A 404 40.15 -11.24 -16.44
N VAL A 405 39.52 -11.35 -15.27
CA VAL A 405 38.73 -12.52 -14.87
C VAL A 405 37.54 -12.69 -15.81
N ARG A 406 37.46 -13.86 -16.46
CA ARG A 406 36.30 -14.23 -17.29
C ARG A 406 35.12 -14.56 -16.37
N PRO A 407 33.86 -14.21 -16.70
CA PRO A 407 32.70 -14.47 -15.82
C PRO A 407 32.42 -15.95 -15.48
N HIS A 408 33.09 -16.92 -16.12
CA HIS A 408 32.81 -18.34 -15.96
C HIS A 408 33.62 -19.07 -14.86
N ASP A 409 34.76 -18.53 -14.41
CA ASP A 409 35.67 -19.24 -13.49
C ASP A 409 35.32 -19.08 -12.01
N LYS A 410 34.07 -19.40 -11.62
CA LYS A 410 33.69 -19.54 -10.21
C LYS A 410 34.11 -20.89 -9.63
N LYS A 411 35.38 -21.00 -9.18
CA LYS A 411 35.79 -22.08 -8.28
C LYS A 411 35.15 -21.88 -6.91
N VAL A 412 34.32 -22.83 -6.48
CA VAL A 412 33.67 -22.80 -5.16
C VAL A 412 34.61 -23.39 -4.12
N LEU A 413 34.84 -22.68 -3.02
CA LEU A 413 35.48 -23.22 -1.83
C LEU A 413 34.48 -24.09 -1.07
N ILE A 414 34.85 -25.35 -0.82
CA ILE A 414 34.04 -26.39 -0.20
C ILE A 414 34.80 -26.89 1.03
N SER A 415 34.11 -27.12 2.15
CA SER A 415 34.75 -27.66 3.35
C SER A 415 35.11 -29.14 3.17
N GLU A 416 36.22 -29.56 3.77
CA GLU A 416 36.68 -30.95 3.71
C GLU A 416 35.63 -31.93 4.28
N SER A 417 34.90 -31.51 5.31
CA SER A 417 33.74 -32.22 5.87
C SER A 417 32.60 -32.48 4.87
N TYR A 418 32.36 -31.58 3.92
CA TYR A 418 31.32 -31.76 2.88
C TYR A 418 31.81 -32.71 1.78
N LEU A 419 33.12 -32.74 1.51
CA LEU A 419 33.74 -33.76 0.66
C LEU A 419 33.70 -35.15 1.31
N GLU A 420 33.88 -35.24 2.63
CA GLU A 420 33.67 -36.49 3.37
C GLU A 420 32.21 -36.93 3.38
N GLU A 421 31.25 -36.01 3.58
CA GLU A 421 29.81 -36.32 3.52
C GLU A 421 29.39 -36.82 2.12
N LEU A 422 29.96 -36.24 1.05
CA LEU A 422 29.78 -36.71 -0.33
C LEU A 422 30.41 -38.09 -0.55
N ARG A 423 31.63 -38.33 -0.08
CA ARG A 423 32.27 -39.66 -0.13
C ARG A 423 31.44 -40.72 0.60
N HIS A 424 30.88 -40.37 1.76
CA HIS A 424 30.02 -41.26 2.54
C HIS A 424 28.69 -41.59 1.83
N LYS A 425 28.18 -40.67 1.01
CA LYS A 425 27.01 -40.89 0.14
C LYS A 425 27.36 -41.60 -1.18
N SER A 426 28.61 -41.57 -1.61
CA SER A 426 29.13 -42.26 -2.80
C SER A 426 29.44 -43.75 -2.59
N GLY A 427 29.42 -44.25 -1.35
CA GLY A 427 29.79 -45.63 -0.98
C GLY A 427 28.78 -46.73 -1.37
N ARG A 428 28.11 -46.60 -2.53
CA ARG A 428 27.18 -47.60 -3.09
C ARG A 428 27.26 -47.62 -4.63
N GLU A 429 28.38 -48.12 -5.15
CA GLU A 429 28.48 -48.58 -6.54
C GLU A 429 28.28 -50.10 -6.61
N ASP A 430 27.68 -50.58 -7.70
CA ASP A 430 28.19 -51.71 -8.50
C ASP A 430 27.49 -51.67 -9.91
N PRO A 431 28.01 -52.32 -10.98
CA PRO A 431 28.83 -51.56 -11.92
C PRO A 431 28.47 -51.75 -13.42
N GLY A 432 28.90 -50.84 -14.30
CA GLY A 432 28.77 -51.04 -15.75
C GLY A 432 29.19 -49.88 -16.68
N VAL A 433 30.47 -49.86 -17.09
CA VAL A 433 30.99 -49.72 -18.49
C VAL A 433 29.98 -49.20 -19.56
N SER A 434 30.23 -48.19 -20.39
CA SER A 434 31.35 -47.24 -20.60
C SER A 434 30.87 -46.06 -21.49
N ILE A 435 31.70 -45.01 -21.68
CA ILE A 435 31.44 -43.90 -22.62
C ILE A 435 32.48 -43.95 -23.76
N LEU A 436 32.02 -44.01 -25.03
CA LEU A 436 32.45 -43.18 -26.19
C LEU A 436 32.08 -43.82 -27.55
N GLU A 437 31.78 -42.94 -28.51
CA GLU A 437 31.97 -43.03 -29.97
C GLU A 437 31.71 -44.36 -30.74
N THR A 438 30.71 -44.36 -31.64
CA THR A 438 30.99 -44.43 -33.11
C THR A 438 29.77 -44.06 -33.97
N THR A 439 30.01 -43.88 -35.27
CA THR A 439 29.09 -43.32 -36.28
C THR A 439 28.45 -44.35 -37.22
N ALA A 440 27.20 -44.06 -37.60
CA ALA A 440 26.61 -44.30 -38.94
C ALA A 440 26.23 -45.72 -39.45
N GLU A 441 25.41 -45.68 -40.51
CA GLU A 441 25.09 -46.71 -41.54
C GLU A 441 24.25 -47.97 -41.20
N ARG A 442 22.94 -47.86 -41.51
CA ARG A 442 22.13 -48.75 -42.39
C ARG A 442 22.40 -50.28 -42.45
N LEU A 443 21.38 -51.06 -42.08
CA LEU A 443 20.78 -52.19 -42.84
C LEU A 443 19.27 -52.24 -42.45
N GLN A 444 18.30 -52.14 -43.37
CA GLN A 444 17.65 -53.22 -44.17
C GLN A 444 16.94 -54.29 -43.30
N SER A 445 15.67 -54.70 -43.54
CA SER A 445 14.72 -54.34 -44.60
C SER A 445 13.22 -54.65 -44.27
N HIS A 446 12.34 -54.08 -45.11
CA HIS A 446 10.89 -54.25 -45.38
C HIS A 446 10.23 -55.65 -45.18
N PRO A 447 8.86 -55.79 -45.15
CA PRO A 447 7.91 -54.98 -45.95
C PRO A 447 6.51 -54.61 -45.40
N SER A 448 5.92 -53.64 -46.10
CA SER A 448 4.49 -53.44 -46.45
C SER A 448 3.35 -53.75 -45.47
N ASN A 449 2.49 -52.75 -45.23
CA ASN A 449 1.20 -52.75 -45.94
C ASN A 449 0.66 -51.33 -46.20
N SER A 450 -0.45 -51.21 -46.93
CA SER A 450 -0.90 -49.97 -47.58
C SER A 450 -2.39 -49.62 -47.32
N ALA A 451 -2.84 -48.51 -47.91
CA ALA A 451 -4.24 -48.18 -48.24
C ALA A 451 -5.18 -47.60 -47.15
N THR A 452 -5.34 -46.26 -47.19
CA THR A 452 -6.59 -45.46 -47.40
C THR A 452 -7.89 -45.68 -46.56
N PRO A 453 -8.75 -44.64 -46.42
CA PRO A 453 -9.89 -44.58 -45.47
C PRO A 453 -11.23 -45.07 -46.07
N PRO A 454 -12.36 -45.01 -45.32
CA PRO A 454 -13.28 -43.85 -45.48
C PRO A 454 -14.18 -43.45 -44.27
N TRP A 455 -14.62 -42.17 -44.31
CA TRP A 455 -15.95 -41.57 -44.01
C TRP A 455 -17.02 -42.20 -43.08
N ASN A 456 -17.85 -41.28 -42.51
CA ASN A 456 -19.22 -41.46 -41.98
C ASN A 456 -19.38 -42.23 -40.65
N SER A 457 -20.44 -42.04 -39.83
CA SER A 457 -21.66 -41.18 -39.86
C SER A 457 -22.19 -41.00 -38.41
N GLY A 458 -23.10 -40.07 -38.08
CA GLY A 458 -23.76 -39.05 -38.91
C GLY A 458 -24.94 -38.37 -38.20
N ASN A 459 -25.72 -37.60 -38.98
CA ASN A 459 -26.86 -36.78 -38.59
C ASN A 459 -27.98 -37.48 -37.78
N LEU A 460 -28.68 -36.68 -36.96
CA LEU A 460 -30.15 -36.62 -37.05
C LEU A 460 -30.58 -35.18 -37.39
N ALA A 461 -31.59 -35.04 -38.26
CA ALA A 461 -32.14 -33.77 -38.74
C ALA A 461 -33.59 -34.01 -39.26
N SER A 462 -34.21 -32.95 -39.83
CA SER A 462 -35.60 -32.87 -40.37
C SER A 462 -36.70 -32.65 -39.31
N SER A 463 -37.81 -31.94 -39.57
CA SER A 463 -38.23 -30.92 -40.58
C SER A 463 -39.61 -30.35 -40.14
N HIS A 464 -40.40 -29.45 -40.74
CA HIS A 464 -40.51 -28.53 -41.92
C HIS A 464 -41.58 -27.46 -41.47
N ASN A 465 -41.94 -26.31 -42.07
CA ASN A 465 -41.60 -25.43 -43.21
C ASN A 465 -42.24 -24.04 -42.89
N GLY A 466 -42.17 -22.95 -43.67
CA GLY A 466 -41.54 -22.61 -44.96
C GLY A 466 -42.25 -21.40 -45.62
N ALA A 467 -41.59 -20.75 -46.60
CA ALA A 467 -42.13 -19.77 -47.57
C ALA A 467 -42.78 -18.42 -47.11
N ALA A 468 -42.05 -17.33 -47.39
CA ALA A 468 -42.45 -16.05 -48.02
C ALA A 468 -43.81 -15.35 -47.71
N GLY A 469 -43.72 -14.05 -47.33
CA GLY A 469 -44.83 -13.09 -47.37
C GLY A 469 -44.34 -11.64 -47.20
N SER A 470 -44.73 -10.72 -48.09
CA SER A 470 -44.19 -9.36 -48.19
C SER A 470 -44.99 -8.30 -47.42
N ALA A 471 -44.32 -7.36 -46.75
CA ALA A 471 -44.85 -6.01 -46.50
C ALA A 471 -43.73 -4.97 -46.26
N GLN A 472 -44.09 -3.72 -46.60
CA GLN A 472 -43.46 -2.40 -46.39
C GLN A 472 -42.76 -2.18 -45.03
N SER A 473 -41.81 -1.24 -44.86
CA SER A 473 -41.28 -0.19 -45.76
C SER A 473 -39.89 0.30 -45.34
N THR A 474 -39.08 0.75 -46.29
CA THR A 474 -37.93 1.64 -46.06
C THR A 474 -38.31 3.11 -46.32
N HIS A 475 -37.96 4.02 -45.42
CA HIS A 475 -37.40 5.33 -45.74
C HIS A 475 -36.68 5.90 -44.52
N GLU A 476 -35.83 6.90 -44.75
CA GLU A 476 -34.85 7.42 -43.80
C GLU A 476 -35.28 8.78 -43.21
N GLU A 477 -34.39 9.34 -42.38
CA GLU A 477 -34.21 10.76 -42.07
C GLU A 477 -34.98 11.47 -40.92
N GLU A 478 -34.14 12.21 -40.18
CA GLU A 478 -34.33 13.41 -39.34
C GLU A 478 -35.05 13.43 -37.97
N SER A 479 -34.33 14.08 -37.04
CA SER A 479 -34.80 14.86 -35.88
C SER A 479 -35.39 14.13 -34.65
N SER A 480 -34.52 13.88 -33.66
CA SER A 480 -34.93 13.68 -32.25
C SER A 480 -34.60 14.92 -31.41
N ALA A 481 -35.33 16.01 -31.63
CA ALA A 481 -35.19 17.22 -30.83
C ALA A 481 -35.88 17.08 -29.45
N LEU A 482 -35.19 17.55 -28.40
CA LEU A 482 -35.75 18.08 -27.15
C LEU A 482 -36.92 17.31 -26.50
N ARG A 483 -36.58 16.46 -25.53
CA ARG A 483 -37.37 16.37 -24.28
C ARG A 483 -36.48 16.64 -23.08
N VAL A 484 -36.46 17.90 -22.67
CA VAL A 484 -35.89 18.34 -21.39
C VAL A 484 -36.81 17.84 -20.27
N SER A 485 -36.38 16.81 -19.55
CA SER A 485 -36.86 16.54 -18.19
C SER A 485 -36.00 17.32 -17.22
N ALA A 486 -36.54 18.39 -16.63
CA ALA A 486 -35.76 19.41 -15.96
C ALA A 486 -34.88 18.87 -14.81
N GLU A 487 -33.57 19.00 -14.96
CA GLU A 487 -32.66 19.09 -13.83
C GLU A 487 -33.01 20.38 -13.06
N ARG A 488 -33.58 20.24 -11.86
CA ARG A 488 -33.55 21.34 -10.90
C ARG A 488 -32.13 21.42 -10.36
N THR A 489 -31.38 22.41 -10.81
CA THR A 489 -30.17 22.86 -10.12
C THR A 489 -30.56 23.33 -8.72
N GLU A 490 -30.38 22.48 -7.72
CA GLU A 490 -30.28 22.94 -6.33
C GLU A 490 -29.04 23.83 -6.23
N ALA A 491 -29.17 25.00 -5.60
CA ALA A 491 -28.06 25.95 -5.47
C ALA A 491 -26.97 25.38 -4.56
N GLU A 492 -25.71 25.75 -4.81
CA GLU A 492 -24.57 25.28 -4.04
C GLU A 492 -24.61 25.82 -2.60
N ASP A 493 -25.02 24.98 -1.65
CA ASP A 493 -25.05 25.27 -0.21
C ASP A 493 -23.65 25.01 0.41
N PRO A 494 -22.95 26.03 0.95
CA PRO A 494 -21.50 25.97 1.12
C PRO A 494 -21.06 25.47 2.52
N ASP A 495 -21.45 24.27 2.96
CA ASP A 495 -21.19 23.83 4.35
C ASP A 495 -20.74 22.36 4.57
N LEU A 496 -19.95 22.20 5.65
CA LEU A 496 -19.42 20.98 6.30
C LEU A 496 -18.82 19.84 5.44
N ARG A 497 -17.47 19.75 5.42
CA ARG A 497 -16.69 18.55 5.00
C ARG A 497 -16.21 17.75 6.22
N ASN A 498 -15.90 16.45 6.05
CA ASN A 498 -15.35 15.63 7.13
C ASN A 498 -13.83 15.88 7.33
N PRO A 499 -13.39 16.51 8.43
CA PRO A 499 -11.97 16.88 8.61
C PRO A 499 -11.05 15.65 8.76
N LEU A 500 -11.55 14.53 9.28
CA LEU A 500 -10.79 13.28 9.42
C LEU A 500 -10.40 12.66 8.06
N THR A 501 -11.06 13.06 6.96
CA THR A 501 -10.74 12.59 5.60
C THR A 501 -10.07 13.65 4.72
N THR A 502 -10.08 14.93 5.11
CA THR A 502 -9.62 16.03 4.24
C THR A 502 -8.34 16.76 4.68
N THR A 503 -7.79 16.52 5.87
CA THR A 503 -6.55 17.17 6.35
C THR A 503 -5.29 16.31 6.14
N SER A 504 -4.20 16.94 5.68
CA SER A 504 -2.90 16.30 5.44
C SER A 504 -2.14 15.92 6.73
N PRO A 505 -1.29 14.88 6.71
CA PRO A 505 -1.45 13.58 6.05
C PRO A 505 -1.86 12.50 7.07
N ALA A 506 -2.51 11.44 6.58
CA ALA A 506 -2.91 10.26 7.35
C ALA A 506 -1.72 9.35 7.75
N PHE A 507 -0.60 9.92 8.21
CA PHE A 507 0.62 9.18 8.58
C PHE A 507 1.30 9.79 9.82
N VAL A 508 1.93 8.92 10.61
CA VAL A 508 2.90 9.27 11.67
C VAL A 508 4.23 8.56 11.42
N MET A 509 5.32 9.17 11.89
CA MET A 509 6.63 8.55 11.95
C MET A 509 6.77 7.82 13.29
N ASP A 510 7.40 6.65 13.33
CA ASP A 510 7.89 6.09 14.59
C ASP A 510 9.29 6.62 14.94
N SER A 511 9.80 6.25 16.11
CA SER A 511 11.14 6.60 16.59
C SER A 511 12.29 6.01 15.76
N MET A 512 12.00 5.18 14.75
CA MET A 512 12.96 4.67 13.77
C MET A 512 12.79 5.32 12.38
N GLY A 513 11.94 6.34 12.25
CA GLY A 513 11.69 7.07 11.01
C GLY A 513 10.82 6.33 9.99
N LYS A 514 10.14 5.23 10.38
CA LYS A 514 9.22 4.50 9.52
C LYS A 514 7.84 5.17 9.56
N ARG A 515 7.20 5.30 8.39
CA ARG A 515 5.83 5.79 8.25
C ARG A 515 4.82 4.70 8.61
N HIS A 516 3.87 5.02 9.48
CA HIS A 516 2.70 4.21 9.80
C HIS A 516 1.44 4.99 9.43
N TRP A 517 0.46 4.30 8.86
CA TRP A 517 -0.78 4.91 8.37
C TRP A 517 -1.83 5.02 9.46
N LEU A 518 -2.61 6.12 9.42
CA LEU A 518 -3.70 6.44 10.34
C LEU A 518 -5.03 6.41 9.57
N GLY A 519 -5.74 5.29 9.61
CA GLY A 519 -7.04 5.19 8.94
C GLY A 519 -8.10 6.09 9.60
N PRO A 520 -8.86 6.93 8.86
CA PRO A 520 -9.72 7.98 9.41
C PRO A 520 -10.73 7.60 10.49
N SER A 521 -11.31 6.38 10.45
CA SER A 521 -12.27 5.94 11.48
C SER A 521 -11.60 5.35 12.72
N SER A 522 -10.30 5.10 12.70
CA SER A 522 -9.59 4.52 13.84
C SER A 522 -9.60 5.48 15.03
N THR A 523 -9.76 4.95 16.23
CA THR A 523 -9.70 5.72 17.48
C THR A 523 -8.33 6.39 17.66
N TRP A 524 -7.26 5.80 17.11
CA TRP A 524 -5.90 6.33 17.14
C TRP A 524 -5.71 7.52 16.18
N ALA A 525 -6.27 7.48 14.96
CA ALA A 525 -6.28 8.65 14.07
C ALA A 525 -7.08 9.80 14.70
N TYR A 526 -8.24 9.49 15.28
CA TYR A 526 -9.09 10.44 15.99
C TYR A 526 -8.38 11.10 17.17
N SER A 527 -7.75 10.33 18.08
CA SER A 527 -7.04 10.91 19.23
C SER A 527 -5.86 11.78 18.80
N GLN A 528 -5.09 11.35 17.79
CA GLN A 528 -4.00 12.14 17.23
C GLN A 528 -4.48 13.46 16.59
N GLN A 529 -5.56 13.45 15.80
CA GLN A 529 -6.09 14.68 15.19
C GLN A 529 -6.66 15.65 16.23
N VAL A 530 -7.37 15.14 17.24
CA VAL A 530 -7.90 15.97 18.34
C VAL A 530 -6.75 16.56 19.17
N ILE A 531 -5.76 15.77 19.59
CA ILE A 531 -4.61 16.28 20.36
C ILE A 531 -3.82 17.34 19.57
N ARG A 532 -3.64 17.17 18.25
CA ARG A 532 -3.01 18.17 17.38
C ARG A 532 -3.82 19.48 17.33
N LEU A 533 -5.14 19.40 17.11
CA LEU A 533 -6.03 20.56 17.05
C LEU A 533 -5.96 21.38 18.34
N LEU A 534 -6.13 20.73 19.49
CA LEU A 534 -6.13 21.38 20.80
C LEU A 534 -4.75 22.01 21.12
N ARG A 535 -3.64 21.32 20.81
CA ARG A 535 -2.28 21.87 20.97
C ARG A 535 -2.00 23.06 20.06
N SER A 536 -2.51 23.06 18.82
CA SER A 536 -2.32 24.19 17.89
C SER A 536 -3.03 25.46 18.37
N HIS A 537 -4.24 25.34 18.91
CA HIS A 537 -4.96 26.47 19.49
C HIS A 537 -4.26 27.02 20.75
N LEU A 538 -3.76 26.12 21.62
CA LEU A 538 -3.06 26.49 22.86
C LEU A 538 -1.61 26.99 22.66
N ASN A 539 -1.12 27.12 21.42
CA ASN A 539 0.25 27.57 21.07
C ASN A 539 1.40 26.78 21.75
N ILE A 540 1.17 25.53 22.16
CA ILE A 540 2.15 24.72 22.90
C ILE A 540 3.23 24.18 21.96
N ARG A 541 4.29 24.96 21.75
CA ARG A 541 5.49 24.59 20.98
C ARG A 541 6.52 23.82 21.82
N ASP A 542 6.12 22.69 22.38
CA ASP A 542 7.08 21.80 23.06
C ASP A 542 7.89 20.99 22.03
N ARG A 543 9.18 20.74 22.31
CA ARG A 543 10.14 20.20 21.33
C ARG A 543 10.31 18.68 21.38
N ASN A 544 9.72 18.00 22.36
CA ASN A 544 9.82 16.54 22.51
C ASN A 544 8.53 15.85 22.06
N GLU A 545 8.47 15.43 20.80
CA GLU A 545 7.32 14.71 20.22
C GLU A 545 7.20 13.26 20.73
N ALA A 546 6.58 13.08 21.90
CA ALA A 546 6.11 11.78 22.36
C ALA A 546 4.87 11.33 21.56
N ILE A 547 5.09 10.74 20.38
CA ILE A 547 4.03 10.10 19.57
C ILE A 547 3.54 8.84 20.30
N THR A 548 2.25 8.76 20.61
CA THR A 548 1.68 7.69 21.45
C THR A 548 1.39 6.38 20.68
N SER A 549 1.67 5.26 21.36
CA SER A 549 1.69 3.86 20.93
C SER A 549 1.47 3.56 19.45
N VAL A 550 2.59 3.39 18.73
CA VAL A 550 2.62 2.83 17.37
C VAL A 550 2.37 1.31 17.44
N ASP A 551 1.91 0.71 16.34
CA ASP A 551 1.67 -0.74 16.18
C ASP A 551 2.85 -1.59 16.72
N ALA A 552 2.52 -2.65 17.45
CA ALA A 552 3.43 -3.58 18.12
C ALA A 552 4.35 -2.98 19.21
N GLN A 553 4.01 -1.84 19.83
CA GLN A 553 4.78 -1.29 20.95
C GLN A 553 4.33 -1.81 22.33
N ALA A 554 3.07 -2.22 22.49
CA ALA A 554 2.56 -2.70 23.77
C ALA A 554 3.14 -4.06 24.20
N PHE A 555 3.50 -4.94 23.26
CA PHE A 555 4.06 -6.26 23.56
C PHE A 555 5.07 -6.72 22.52
N THR A 556 6.08 -7.46 22.96
CA THR A 556 7.10 -8.06 22.07
C THR A 556 6.81 -9.53 21.83
N LEU A 557 6.34 -9.86 20.63
CA LEU A 557 6.16 -11.25 20.17
C LEU A 557 7.43 -11.77 19.46
N ASP A 558 7.82 -13.01 19.72
CA ASP A 558 9.00 -13.63 19.12
C ASP A 558 8.68 -14.25 17.74
N TRP A 559 8.71 -13.41 16.69
CA TRP A 559 8.46 -13.82 15.30
C TRP A 559 9.56 -14.74 14.72
N PRO A 560 9.29 -16.04 14.48
CA PRO A 560 10.36 -17.00 14.13
C PRO A 560 10.94 -16.77 12.73
N SER A 561 10.09 -16.36 11.79
CA SER A 561 10.43 -16.00 10.41
C SER A 561 11.35 -14.78 10.29
N VAL A 562 11.45 -13.96 11.34
CA VAL A 562 12.28 -12.74 11.36
C VAL A 562 13.64 -12.99 12.02
N ARG A 563 13.72 -13.87 13.03
CA ARG A 563 14.96 -14.10 13.80
C ARG A 563 15.82 -15.28 13.32
N GLY A 564 15.40 -16.03 12.30
CA GLY A 564 16.25 -17.04 11.66
C GLY A 564 16.48 -18.30 12.52
N SER A 565 15.40 -18.89 13.04
CA SER A 565 15.36 -20.28 13.55
C SER A 565 16.53 -20.70 14.47
N MET A 566 16.55 -20.23 15.71
CA MET A 566 17.42 -20.78 16.76
C MET A 566 16.71 -21.12 18.07
N LEU A 567 15.44 -21.54 18.00
CA LEU A 567 14.69 -22.05 19.15
C LEU A 567 14.11 -23.45 18.87
N GLN A 568 14.83 -24.50 19.29
CA GLN A 568 14.21 -25.79 19.62
C GLN A 568 13.49 -25.73 20.99
N GLN A 569 12.80 -24.62 21.28
CA GLN A 569 12.00 -24.53 22.50
C GLN A 569 10.75 -25.39 22.31
N LYS A 570 10.72 -26.51 23.02
CA LYS A 570 9.49 -27.26 23.29
C LYS A 570 8.59 -26.33 24.11
N ALA A 571 7.50 -25.86 23.52
CA ALA A 571 6.55 -25.03 24.24
C ALA A 571 5.99 -25.78 25.46
N ASP A 572 5.74 -25.06 26.55
CA ASP A 572 5.17 -25.61 27.78
C ASP A 572 3.70 -25.95 27.58
N ILE A 573 3.46 -27.13 27.00
CA ILE A 573 2.12 -27.67 26.78
C ILE A 573 1.45 -27.88 28.15
N PRO A 574 0.23 -27.36 28.38
CA PRO A 574 -0.47 -27.54 29.65
C PRO A 574 -0.75 -29.01 29.97
N SER A 575 -1.09 -29.33 31.22
CA SER A 575 -1.65 -30.65 31.56
C SER A 575 -3.03 -30.83 30.91
N ARG A 576 -3.47 -32.08 30.70
CA ARG A 576 -4.76 -32.41 30.06
C ARG A 576 -5.94 -31.65 30.69
N ASP A 577 -6.03 -31.65 32.02
CA ASP A 577 -7.16 -31.04 32.73
C ASP A 577 -7.10 -29.52 32.66
N TYR A 578 -5.90 -28.93 32.69
CA TYR A 578 -5.70 -27.50 32.47
C TYR A 578 -6.02 -27.11 31.02
N ALA A 579 -5.69 -27.95 30.03
CA ALA A 579 -6.06 -27.72 28.63
C ALA A 579 -7.58 -27.73 28.42
N ILE A 580 -8.30 -28.64 29.08
CA ILE A 580 -9.77 -28.68 29.05
C ILE A 580 -10.35 -27.43 29.74
N TYR A 581 -9.80 -27.00 30.87
CA TYR A 581 -10.19 -25.75 31.53
C TYR A 581 -9.98 -24.53 30.63
N LEU A 582 -8.79 -24.38 30.03
CA LEU A 582 -8.47 -23.31 29.08
C LEU A 582 -9.40 -23.29 27.86
N THR A 583 -9.75 -24.46 27.32
CA THR A 583 -10.73 -24.59 26.23
C THR A 583 -12.11 -24.07 26.65
N ASN A 584 -12.54 -24.39 27.87
CA ASN A 584 -13.80 -23.90 28.43
C ASN A 584 -13.76 -22.39 28.72
N THR A 585 -12.63 -21.81 29.12
CA THR A 585 -12.47 -20.35 29.22
C THR A 585 -12.69 -19.68 27.87
N VAL A 586 -12.03 -20.16 26.80
CA VAL A 586 -12.23 -19.61 25.45
C VAL A 586 -13.68 -19.74 25.00
N LYS A 587 -14.33 -20.89 25.27
CA LYS A 587 -15.76 -21.10 24.98
C LYS A 587 -16.66 -20.15 25.77
N PHE A 588 -16.37 -19.87 27.05
CA PHE A 588 -17.17 -18.97 27.89
C PHE A 588 -17.06 -17.51 27.43
N HIS A 589 -15.85 -17.00 27.20
CA HIS A 589 -15.63 -15.60 26.82
C HIS A 589 -15.99 -15.30 25.36
N LEU A 590 -15.69 -16.21 24.43
CA LEU A 590 -15.78 -15.96 22.98
C LEU A 590 -16.88 -16.76 22.28
N GLY A 591 -17.25 -17.93 22.79
CA GLY A 591 -18.09 -18.90 22.07
C GLY A 591 -19.51 -18.45 21.77
N GLN A 592 -20.09 -17.51 22.55
CA GLN A 592 -21.40 -16.92 22.26
C GLN A 592 -21.35 -15.85 21.16
N THR A 593 -20.18 -15.26 20.92
CA THR A 593 -19.98 -14.09 20.07
C THR A 593 -19.30 -14.44 18.74
N TYR A 594 -18.49 -15.51 18.74
CA TYR A 594 -17.64 -15.96 17.64
C TYR A 594 -17.56 -17.49 17.61
N HIS A 595 -17.37 -18.08 16.42
CA HIS A 595 -17.06 -19.49 16.23
C HIS A 595 -15.59 -19.67 15.88
N LEU A 596 -14.82 -20.21 16.82
CA LEU A 596 -13.35 -20.31 16.75
C LEU A 596 -12.83 -21.76 16.63
N PHE A 597 -13.68 -22.74 16.94
CA PHE A 597 -13.46 -24.16 16.74
C PHE A 597 -14.80 -24.90 16.89
N GLU A 598 -14.98 -26.02 16.19
CA GLU A 598 -16.07 -26.96 16.49
C GLU A 598 -15.71 -27.81 17.71
N GLU A 599 -16.43 -27.61 18.81
CA GLU A 599 -16.13 -28.17 20.14
C GLU A 599 -15.96 -29.70 20.13
N SER A 600 -16.89 -30.43 19.49
CA SER A 600 -16.85 -31.89 19.52
C SER A 600 -15.66 -32.48 18.74
N HIS A 601 -15.23 -31.80 17.67
CA HIS A 601 -14.03 -32.15 16.91
C HIS A 601 -12.76 -31.76 17.68
N PHE A 602 -12.75 -30.56 18.28
CA PHE A 602 -11.61 -30.04 19.00
C PHE A 602 -11.27 -30.89 20.24
N LEU A 603 -12.27 -31.19 21.09
CA LEU A 603 -12.06 -31.99 22.31
C LEU A 603 -11.68 -33.45 22.02
N ALA A 604 -12.16 -34.02 20.91
CA ALA A 604 -11.70 -35.34 20.46
C ALA A 604 -10.19 -35.34 20.17
N GLY A 605 -9.71 -34.34 19.41
CA GLY A 605 -8.27 -34.15 19.16
C GLY A 605 -7.47 -33.89 20.44
N VAL A 606 -8.01 -33.15 21.42
CA VAL A 606 -7.36 -32.98 22.74
C VAL A 606 -7.19 -34.34 23.43
N HIS A 607 -8.21 -35.20 23.43
CA HIS A 607 -8.11 -36.51 24.05
C HIS A 607 -7.14 -37.45 23.30
N GLU A 608 -7.11 -37.42 21.97
CA GLU A 608 -6.12 -38.15 21.17
C GLU A 608 -4.69 -37.68 21.49
N TYR A 609 -4.46 -36.36 21.50
CA TYR A 609 -3.16 -35.74 21.74
C TYR A 609 -2.52 -36.13 23.09
N TYR A 610 -3.31 -36.19 24.17
CA TYR A 610 -2.80 -36.60 25.49
C TYR A 610 -2.75 -38.12 25.72
N ASN A 611 -3.39 -38.92 24.86
CA ASN A 611 -3.37 -40.38 24.95
C ASN A 611 -2.25 -41.03 24.10
N CYS A 612 -1.80 -40.37 23.02
CA CYS A 612 -0.74 -40.87 22.15
C CYS A 612 0.66 -40.46 22.61
N SER A 613 1.54 -41.44 22.83
CA SER A 613 2.94 -41.24 23.24
C SER A 613 3.91 -40.93 22.08
N THR A 614 3.47 -41.03 20.82
CA THR A 614 4.33 -40.89 19.62
C THR A 614 3.72 -40.00 18.54
N LEU A 615 3.64 -38.69 18.81
CA LEU A 615 3.32 -37.65 17.82
C LEU A 615 4.58 -37.11 17.10
N SER A 616 5.49 -38.00 16.68
CA SER A 616 6.71 -37.62 15.96
C SER A 616 6.45 -37.26 14.50
N ASP A 617 5.50 -37.92 13.85
CA ASP A 617 5.28 -37.89 12.40
C ASP A 617 3.84 -37.43 12.07
N ALA A 618 3.53 -36.19 12.43
CA ALA A 618 2.22 -35.58 12.20
C ALA A 618 1.95 -35.35 10.70
N THR A 619 0.86 -35.92 10.20
CA THR A 619 0.31 -35.66 8.86
C THR A 619 -0.24 -34.23 8.72
N GLY A 620 -0.61 -33.83 7.50
CA GLY A 620 -1.01 -32.45 7.21
C GLY A 620 -2.20 -31.93 8.04
N GLN A 621 -3.16 -32.79 8.36
CA GLN A 621 -4.34 -32.43 9.18
C GLN A 621 -3.99 -32.32 10.67
N THR A 622 -3.24 -33.27 11.22
CA THR A 622 -2.82 -33.22 12.64
C THR A 622 -1.90 -32.03 12.93
N ARG A 623 -1.09 -31.56 11.95
CA ARG A 623 -0.35 -30.30 12.06
C ARG A 623 -1.27 -29.08 12.17
N LEU A 624 -2.30 -28.94 11.32
CA LEU A 624 -3.23 -27.79 11.36
C LEU A 624 -4.07 -27.78 12.65
N TRP A 625 -4.58 -28.93 13.07
CA TRP A 625 -5.27 -29.05 14.35
C TRP A 625 -4.35 -28.69 15.54
N HIS A 626 -3.08 -29.11 15.52
CA HIS A 626 -2.15 -28.79 16.61
C HIS A 626 -1.83 -27.28 16.68
N VAL A 627 -1.80 -26.57 15.53
CA VAL A 627 -1.71 -25.10 15.52
C VAL A 627 -2.97 -24.47 16.12
N GLN A 628 -4.17 -24.95 15.76
CA GLN A 628 -5.43 -24.50 16.37
C GLN A 628 -5.42 -24.72 17.90
N PHE A 629 -4.96 -25.90 18.36
CA PHE A 629 -4.80 -26.22 19.77
C PHE A 629 -3.88 -25.24 20.51
N LEU A 630 -2.68 -24.99 19.99
CA LEU A 630 -1.72 -24.04 20.60
C LEU A 630 -2.31 -22.62 20.72
N LEU A 631 -3.07 -22.16 19.71
CA LEU A 631 -3.72 -20.85 19.73
C LEU A 631 -4.90 -20.77 20.71
N VAL A 632 -5.71 -21.83 20.82
CA VAL A 632 -6.79 -21.91 21.82
C VAL A 632 -6.22 -21.97 23.25
N MET A 633 -5.12 -22.71 23.47
CA MET A 633 -4.42 -22.69 24.76
C MET A 633 -3.86 -21.31 25.08
N ALA A 634 -3.29 -20.61 24.09
CA ALA A 634 -2.73 -19.28 24.28
C ALA A 634 -3.78 -18.21 24.58
N LEU A 635 -4.93 -18.26 23.90
CA LEU A 635 -6.09 -17.42 24.18
C LEU A 635 -6.64 -17.70 25.58
N GLY A 636 -6.84 -18.98 25.95
CA GLY A 636 -7.33 -19.36 27.28
C GLY A 636 -6.45 -18.84 28.41
N GLN A 637 -5.12 -18.90 28.24
CA GLN A 637 -4.18 -18.38 29.26
C GLN A 637 -4.28 -16.86 29.38
N ALA A 638 -4.34 -16.15 28.26
CA ALA A 638 -4.42 -14.70 28.25
C ALA A 638 -5.75 -14.15 28.80
N LEU A 639 -6.87 -14.86 28.59
CA LEU A 639 -8.17 -14.53 29.17
C LEU A 639 -8.21 -14.69 30.70
N LEU A 640 -7.46 -15.67 31.26
CA LEU A 640 -7.40 -15.90 32.71
C LEU A 640 -6.46 -14.93 33.44
N ALA A 641 -5.29 -14.65 32.84
CA ALA A 641 -4.25 -13.81 33.41
C ALA A 641 -3.47 -13.16 32.27
N PRO A 642 -3.78 -11.91 31.88
CA PRO A 642 -3.27 -11.30 30.66
C PRO A 642 -1.75 -11.42 30.47
N VAL A 643 -0.94 -10.95 31.42
CA VAL A 643 0.53 -10.88 31.30
C VAL A 643 1.25 -10.98 32.66
N THR A 644 2.37 -11.71 32.69
CA THR A 644 3.37 -11.68 33.80
C THR A 644 4.38 -10.56 33.55
N SER A 645 5.07 -10.07 34.60
CA SER A 645 5.72 -8.73 34.69
C SER A 645 6.84 -8.33 33.69
N GLY A 646 6.99 -9.00 32.54
CA GLY A 646 7.85 -8.61 31.41
C GLY A 646 7.12 -7.85 30.29
N LYS A 647 7.78 -7.74 29.12
CA LYS A 647 7.22 -7.12 27.89
C LYS A 647 6.58 -8.12 26.91
N SER A 648 6.68 -9.42 27.18
CA SER A 648 6.10 -10.48 26.34
C SER A 648 4.80 -11.00 26.96
N PRO A 649 3.79 -11.41 26.16
CA PRO A 649 2.55 -11.98 26.68
C PRO A 649 2.77 -13.26 27.51
N ALA A 650 1.87 -13.55 28.46
CA ALA A 650 1.98 -14.76 29.30
C ALA A 650 2.05 -16.07 28.48
N SER A 651 1.35 -16.11 27.33
CA SER A 651 1.31 -17.25 26.41
C SER A 651 2.22 -17.11 25.17
N ASN A 652 3.23 -16.21 25.20
CA ASN A 652 4.18 -15.98 24.10
C ASN A 652 4.79 -17.28 23.55
N ASN A 653 5.20 -18.21 24.41
CA ASN A 653 5.83 -19.48 24.00
C ASN A 653 4.87 -20.37 23.17
N LEU A 654 3.57 -20.35 23.47
CA LEU A 654 2.55 -21.11 22.71
C LEU A 654 2.28 -20.45 21.35
N VAL A 655 2.23 -19.12 21.28
CA VAL A 655 1.96 -18.40 20.02
C VAL A 655 3.17 -18.36 19.10
N ALA A 656 4.39 -18.17 19.63
CA ALA A 656 5.62 -18.33 18.87
C ALA A 656 5.69 -19.74 18.26
N ARG A 657 5.34 -20.78 19.05
CA ARG A 657 5.30 -22.16 18.55
C ARG A 657 4.15 -22.42 17.57
N ALA A 658 3.02 -21.76 17.73
CA ALA A 658 1.94 -21.80 16.74
C ALA A 658 2.38 -21.15 15.41
N LEU A 659 3.14 -20.05 15.45
CA LEU A 659 3.69 -19.36 14.28
C LEU A 659 4.82 -20.16 13.59
N ASP A 660 5.67 -20.87 14.34
CA ASP A 660 6.62 -21.87 13.80
C ASP A 660 5.92 -22.97 12.99
N LEU A 661 4.75 -23.40 13.47
CA LEU A 661 4.03 -24.55 12.94
C LEU A 661 2.92 -24.16 11.96
N LEU A 662 2.53 -22.88 11.91
CA LEU A 662 1.65 -22.34 10.88
C LEU A 662 2.27 -22.63 9.50
N PRO A 663 1.54 -23.24 8.57
CA PRO A 663 2.07 -23.53 7.24
C PRO A 663 1.66 -22.45 6.24
N ASP A 664 2.36 -22.42 5.11
CA ASP A 664 2.08 -21.44 4.07
C ASP A 664 0.64 -21.47 3.52
N ALA A 665 0.29 -20.45 2.73
CA ALA A 665 -1.00 -20.34 2.05
C ALA A 665 -1.39 -21.51 1.11
N HIS A 666 -0.55 -22.54 0.92
CA HIS A 666 -0.93 -23.81 0.28
C HIS A 666 -1.17 -24.90 1.31
N GLY A 667 -0.38 -24.95 2.40
CA GLY A 667 -0.66 -25.80 3.55
C GLY A 667 -2.00 -25.47 4.22
N LEU A 668 -2.31 -24.18 4.43
CA LEU A 668 -3.61 -23.71 4.94
C LEU A 668 -4.78 -24.05 3.99
N TYR A 669 -4.52 -24.21 2.69
CA TYR A 669 -5.56 -24.63 1.73
C TYR A 669 -5.82 -26.15 1.74
N ARG A 670 -5.07 -26.94 2.53
CA ARG A 670 -5.30 -28.40 2.65
C ARG A 670 -6.47 -28.75 3.56
N ASP A 671 -6.70 -27.96 4.59
CA ASP A 671 -7.92 -27.98 5.38
C ASP A 671 -8.36 -26.53 5.59
N PRO A 672 -9.17 -25.99 4.66
CA PRO A 672 -9.53 -24.58 4.69
C PRO A 672 -10.44 -24.25 5.88
N ILE A 673 -11.22 -25.21 6.39
CA ILE A 673 -12.17 -24.99 7.47
C ILE A 673 -11.44 -24.80 8.81
N ILE A 674 -10.53 -25.71 9.16
CA ILE A 674 -9.66 -25.56 10.35
C ILE A 674 -8.74 -24.35 10.18
N SER A 675 -8.29 -24.05 8.95
CA SER A 675 -7.42 -22.91 8.68
C SER A 675 -8.11 -21.56 8.84
N ILE A 676 -9.40 -21.42 8.48
CA ILE A 676 -10.17 -20.21 8.76
C ILE A 676 -10.37 -20.05 10.28
N GLU A 677 -10.77 -21.12 10.96
CA GLU A 677 -10.96 -21.14 12.43
C GLU A 677 -9.68 -20.71 13.18
N LEU A 678 -8.53 -21.32 12.88
CA LEU A 678 -7.26 -20.98 13.54
C LEU A 678 -6.75 -19.58 13.20
N LEU A 679 -7.02 -19.07 11.98
CA LEU A 679 -6.64 -17.71 11.61
C LEU A 679 -7.50 -16.67 12.35
N CYS A 680 -8.77 -16.96 12.64
CA CYS A 680 -9.61 -16.13 13.51
C CYS A 680 -9.06 -16.10 14.96
N CYS A 681 -8.61 -17.24 15.49
CA CYS A 681 -7.92 -17.29 16.79
C CYS A 681 -6.64 -16.43 16.80
N LEU A 682 -5.79 -16.59 15.78
CA LEU A 682 -4.53 -15.86 15.66
C LEU A 682 -4.75 -14.35 15.49
N SER A 683 -5.73 -13.94 14.67
CA SER A 683 -6.03 -12.53 14.45
C SER A 683 -6.63 -11.86 15.69
N LEU A 684 -7.50 -12.54 16.43
CA LEU A 684 -8.00 -12.07 17.73
C LEU A 684 -6.88 -11.91 18.76
N TYR A 685 -5.96 -12.88 18.86
CA TYR A 685 -4.83 -12.80 19.76
C TYR A 685 -3.92 -11.60 19.42
N LEU A 686 -3.52 -11.47 18.14
CA LEU A 686 -2.64 -10.39 17.68
C LEU A 686 -3.25 -9.00 17.86
N GLN A 687 -4.55 -8.83 17.61
CA GLN A 687 -5.22 -7.54 17.84
C GLN A 687 -5.25 -7.18 19.35
N SER A 688 -5.38 -8.18 20.22
CA SER A 688 -5.39 -8.01 21.69
C SER A 688 -4.02 -7.59 22.23
N ILE A 689 -2.92 -7.94 21.54
CA ILE A 689 -1.55 -7.58 21.92
C ILE A 689 -0.94 -6.45 21.06
N ASP A 690 -1.77 -5.55 20.51
CA ASP A 690 -1.34 -4.36 19.73
C ASP A 690 -0.60 -4.67 18.40
N HIS A 691 -0.55 -5.93 17.95
CA HIS A 691 -0.06 -6.32 16.63
C HIS A 691 -1.16 -6.16 15.56
N ARG A 692 -1.74 -4.96 15.48
CA ARG A 692 -2.93 -4.61 14.68
C ARG A 692 -2.74 -4.86 13.19
N ASN A 693 -1.59 -4.48 12.63
CA ASN A 693 -1.28 -4.74 11.21
C ASN A 693 -1.25 -6.25 10.90
N SER A 694 -0.61 -7.05 11.75
CA SER A 694 -0.56 -8.51 11.58
C SER A 694 -1.93 -9.15 11.74
N ALA A 695 -2.72 -8.69 12.70
CA ALA A 695 -4.09 -9.15 12.92
C ALA A 695 -4.99 -8.90 11.70
N TYR A 696 -4.93 -7.70 11.13
CA TYR A 696 -5.66 -7.33 9.90
C TYR A 696 -5.26 -8.19 8.70
N LEU A 697 -3.96 -8.48 8.54
CA LEU A 697 -3.47 -9.37 7.48
C LEU A 697 -3.97 -10.82 7.64
N TYR A 698 -3.98 -11.37 8.85
CA TYR A 698 -4.44 -12.75 9.08
C TYR A 698 -5.96 -12.91 8.99
N ILE A 699 -6.78 -11.95 9.45
CA ILE A 699 -8.23 -12.02 9.19
C ILE A 699 -8.55 -11.83 7.70
N GLY A 700 -7.82 -10.95 7.02
CA GLY A 700 -7.89 -10.78 5.57
C GLY A 700 -7.39 -12.00 4.77
N GLN A 701 -6.63 -12.91 5.39
CA GLN A 701 -6.29 -14.22 4.84
C GLN A 701 -7.40 -15.24 5.10
N ALA A 702 -7.95 -15.29 6.32
CA ALA A 702 -9.08 -16.14 6.69
C ALA A 702 -10.29 -15.87 5.77
N LEU A 703 -10.65 -14.60 5.59
CA LEU A 703 -11.74 -14.20 4.70
C LEU A 703 -11.48 -14.59 3.25
N ARG A 704 -10.24 -14.45 2.73
CA ARG A 704 -9.89 -14.89 1.37
C ARG A 704 -10.04 -16.41 1.20
N ILE A 705 -9.66 -17.20 2.19
CA ILE A 705 -9.91 -18.66 2.17
C ILE A 705 -11.42 -18.91 2.15
N ALA A 706 -12.19 -18.28 3.05
CA ALA A 706 -13.65 -18.41 3.09
C ALA A 706 -14.36 -18.00 1.78
N LEU A 707 -13.90 -16.92 1.12
CA LEU A 707 -14.38 -16.48 -0.19
C LEU A 707 -14.09 -17.55 -1.27
N THR A 708 -12.86 -18.07 -1.32
CA THR A 708 -12.49 -19.13 -2.30
C THR A 708 -13.18 -20.48 -2.04
N GLN A 709 -13.62 -20.75 -0.81
CA GLN A 709 -14.48 -21.90 -0.48
C GLN A 709 -15.97 -21.65 -0.74
N GLY A 710 -16.37 -20.45 -1.18
CA GLY A 710 -17.77 -20.12 -1.44
C GLY A 710 -18.60 -19.82 -0.19
N LEU A 711 -18.01 -19.74 1.02
CA LEU A 711 -18.75 -19.64 2.30
C LEU A 711 -19.63 -18.38 2.45
N HIS A 712 -19.44 -17.41 1.55
CA HIS A 712 -20.22 -16.18 1.44
C HIS A 712 -21.57 -16.35 0.71
N ARG A 713 -21.84 -17.52 0.12
CA ARG A 713 -23.04 -17.81 -0.68
C ARG A 713 -23.93 -18.86 -0.01
N GLU A 714 -25.20 -18.92 -0.39
CA GLU A 714 -26.04 -20.07 0.00
C GLU A 714 -25.51 -21.34 -0.69
N HIS A 715 -25.55 -22.47 0.02
CA HIS A 715 -25.04 -23.76 -0.45
C HIS A 715 -26.22 -24.69 -0.76
N ASP A 716 -26.10 -25.53 -1.78
CA ASP A 716 -27.11 -26.54 -2.09
C ASP A 716 -27.17 -27.61 -0.99
N MET A 717 -28.34 -27.73 -0.35
CA MET A 717 -28.55 -28.57 0.84
C MET A 717 -28.50 -30.09 0.57
N GLU A 718 -28.34 -30.53 -0.68
CA GLU A 718 -28.40 -31.95 -1.06
C GLU A 718 -27.20 -32.78 -0.57
N HIS A 719 -26.09 -32.15 -0.16
CA HIS A 719 -24.80 -32.82 0.09
C HIS A 719 -24.12 -32.48 1.43
N LEU A 720 -24.73 -31.68 2.30
CA LEU A 720 -24.17 -31.28 3.61
C LEU A 720 -25.09 -31.72 4.75
N SER A 721 -24.54 -32.16 5.89
CA SER A 721 -25.34 -32.32 7.09
C SER A 721 -25.67 -30.95 7.72
N GLU A 722 -26.82 -30.86 8.41
CA GLU A 722 -27.28 -29.65 9.09
C GLU A 722 -26.25 -29.08 10.09
N LYS A 723 -25.45 -29.95 10.71
CA LYS A 723 -24.36 -29.57 11.61
C LYS A 723 -23.18 -28.94 10.86
N GLU A 724 -22.83 -29.47 9.68
CA GLU A 724 -21.76 -28.92 8.85
C GLU A 724 -22.16 -27.58 8.24
N ASP A 725 -23.37 -27.48 7.67
CA ASP A 725 -23.95 -26.22 7.19
C ASP A 725 -23.97 -25.14 8.30
N THR A 726 -24.41 -25.50 9.51
CA THR A 726 -24.35 -24.62 10.68
C THR A 726 -22.92 -24.17 11.01
N ARG A 727 -21.93 -25.07 10.98
CA ARG A 727 -20.52 -24.74 11.20
C ARG A 727 -20.00 -23.77 10.13
N LEU A 728 -20.28 -24.03 8.85
CA LEU A 728 -19.82 -23.19 7.74
C LEU A 728 -20.39 -21.77 7.82
N ARG A 729 -21.70 -21.62 8.10
CA ARG A 729 -22.34 -20.32 8.32
C ARG A 729 -21.75 -19.59 9.53
N ASN A 730 -21.53 -20.28 10.65
CA ASN A 730 -20.93 -19.71 11.85
C ASN A 730 -19.49 -19.22 11.60
N ILE A 731 -18.69 -19.97 10.83
CA ILE A 731 -17.33 -19.59 10.41
C ILE A 731 -17.38 -18.34 9.53
N TRP A 732 -18.24 -18.30 8.50
CA TRP A 732 -18.39 -17.13 7.64
C TRP A 732 -18.77 -15.89 8.44
N TRP A 733 -19.83 -15.96 9.24
CA TRP A 733 -20.31 -14.80 10.00
C TRP A 733 -19.30 -14.33 11.05
N THR A 734 -18.50 -15.24 11.62
CA THR A 734 -17.36 -14.87 12.47
C THR A 734 -16.30 -14.08 11.69
N CYS A 735 -15.90 -14.54 10.50
CA CYS A 735 -14.95 -13.81 9.65
C CYS A 735 -15.48 -12.44 9.24
N TYR A 736 -16.75 -12.39 8.84
CA TYR A 736 -17.47 -11.19 8.41
C TYR A 736 -17.49 -10.10 9.51
N ILE A 737 -17.79 -10.50 10.75
CA ILE A 737 -17.80 -9.61 11.92
C ILE A 737 -16.37 -9.14 12.26
N LEU A 738 -15.40 -10.06 12.30
CA LEU A 738 -14.02 -9.72 12.66
C LEU A 738 -13.36 -8.81 11.61
N ASP A 739 -13.55 -9.06 10.31
CA ASP A 739 -13.11 -8.18 9.22
C ASP A 739 -13.65 -6.75 9.40
N ARG A 740 -14.95 -6.60 9.68
CA ARG A 740 -15.60 -5.28 9.84
C ARG A 740 -15.13 -4.55 11.10
N LYS A 741 -15.01 -5.25 12.23
CA LYS A 741 -14.49 -4.65 13.48
C LYS A 741 -13.02 -4.25 13.33
N PHE A 742 -12.18 -5.08 12.68
CA PHE A 742 -10.76 -4.77 12.49
C PHE A 742 -10.57 -3.67 11.44
N SER A 743 -11.37 -3.66 10.37
CA SER A 743 -11.43 -2.56 9.39
C SER A 743 -11.74 -1.22 10.09
N SER A 744 -12.77 -1.18 10.95
CA SER A 744 -13.11 0.03 11.71
C SER A 744 -12.03 0.46 12.72
N LEU A 745 -11.34 -0.49 13.36
CA LEU A 745 -10.25 -0.21 14.31
C LEU A 745 -8.96 0.26 13.62
N MET A 746 -8.68 -0.21 12.40
CA MET A 746 -7.59 0.25 11.55
C MET A 746 -7.93 1.52 10.76
N GLY A 747 -9.21 1.81 10.58
CA GLY A 747 -9.74 2.78 9.62
C GLY A 747 -9.53 2.39 8.16
N ALA A 748 -9.42 1.09 7.88
CA ALA A 748 -9.32 0.50 6.56
C ALA A 748 -10.70 0.20 5.95
N PRO A 749 -10.84 0.08 4.61
CA PRO A 749 -12.09 -0.36 3.99
C PRO A 749 -12.37 -1.84 4.27
N SER A 750 -13.66 -2.21 4.39
CA SER A 750 -14.10 -3.60 4.56
C SER A 750 -13.73 -4.48 3.36
N SER A 751 -13.32 -5.72 3.60
CA SER A 751 -12.73 -6.58 2.55
C SER A 751 -13.73 -7.25 1.59
N VAL A 752 -15.04 -7.12 1.82
CA VAL A 752 -16.12 -7.70 0.99
C VAL A 752 -17.36 -6.81 1.02
N HIS A 753 -17.98 -6.57 -0.15
CA HIS A 753 -19.20 -5.77 -0.23
C HIS A 753 -20.41 -6.59 0.25
N ASP A 754 -21.42 -5.91 0.79
CA ASP A 754 -22.57 -6.58 1.39
C ASP A 754 -23.48 -7.26 0.34
N ASP A 755 -23.47 -6.77 -0.91
CA ASP A 755 -24.27 -7.31 -2.02
C ASP A 755 -23.72 -8.65 -2.56
N ASP A 756 -22.43 -8.94 -2.33
CA ASP A 756 -21.81 -10.22 -2.70
C ASP A 756 -22.23 -11.36 -1.74
N VAL A 757 -22.77 -11.01 -0.57
CA VAL A 757 -23.02 -11.96 0.54
C VAL A 757 -24.44 -12.48 0.49
N THR A 758 -24.59 -13.72 0.01
CA THR A 758 -25.88 -14.40 -0.18
C THR A 758 -26.12 -15.55 0.81
N VAL A 759 -25.13 -15.95 1.60
CA VAL A 759 -25.31 -16.94 2.67
C VAL A 759 -26.31 -16.43 3.73
N PRO A 760 -27.36 -17.18 4.10
CA PRO A 760 -28.25 -16.77 5.19
C PRO A 760 -27.59 -16.86 6.57
N LEU A 761 -28.21 -16.20 7.55
CA LEU A 761 -27.92 -16.44 8.97
C LEU A 761 -28.17 -17.92 9.34
N PRO A 762 -27.46 -18.48 10.35
CA PRO A 762 -27.66 -19.86 10.76
C PRO A 762 -29.08 -20.09 11.29
N ARG A 763 -29.69 -21.23 10.92
CA ARG A 763 -31.05 -21.58 11.33
C ARG A 763 -31.02 -22.22 12.72
N PRO A 764 -31.95 -21.90 13.64
CA PRO A 764 -31.96 -22.49 14.98
C PRO A 764 -32.46 -23.94 14.95
N ILE A 765 -31.56 -24.89 15.19
CA ILE A 765 -31.89 -26.32 15.38
C ILE A 765 -32.67 -26.51 16.70
N ILE A 766 -32.37 -25.68 17.70
CA ILE A 766 -33.10 -25.53 18.97
C ILE A 766 -33.16 -24.02 19.26
N THR A 767 -34.24 -23.54 19.86
CA THR A 767 -34.36 -22.16 20.35
C THR A 767 -33.25 -21.85 21.36
N GLY A 768 -32.41 -20.84 21.09
CA GLY A 768 -31.34 -20.47 21.99
C GLY A 768 -30.62 -19.17 21.59
N ASP A 769 -30.38 -18.34 22.59
CA ASP A 769 -29.98 -16.93 22.50
C ASP A 769 -28.73 -16.68 21.65
N ARG A 770 -27.85 -17.69 21.53
CA ARG A 770 -26.64 -17.66 20.70
C ARG A 770 -26.92 -17.37 19.22
N PHE A 771 -28.03 -17.87 18.67
CA PHE A 771 -28.41 -17.61 17.27
C PHE A 771 -28.83 -16.15 17.07
N ASP A 772 -29.68 -15.64 17.97
CA ASP A 772 -30.13 -14.25 17.94
C ASP A 772 -28.98 -13.27 18.24
N ALA A 773 -28.06 -13.64 19.13
CA ALA A 773 -26.87 -12.85 19.42
C ALA A 773 -25.98 -12.67 18.18
N LEU A 774 -25.71 -13.75 17.45
CA LEU A 774 -24.96 -13.69 16.19
C LEU A 774 -25.72 -12.90 15.11
N ALA A 775 -27.03 -13.09 14.99
CA ALA A 775 -27.87 -12.35 14.05
C ALA A 775 -27.85 -10.83 14.28
N ILE A 776 -27.96 -10.41 15.54
CA ILE A 776 -27.82 -9.01 15.94
C ILE A 776 -26.38 -8.51 15.72
N HIS A 777 -25.35 -9.29 16.06
CA HIS A 777 -23.95 -8.89 15.86
C HIS A 777 -23.60 -8.67 14.37
N VAL A 778 -24.13 -9.51 13.48
CA VAL A 778 -24.04 -9.32 12.01
C VAL A 778 -24.73 -8.02 11.59
N ARG A 779 -25.94 -7.73 12.09
CA ARG A 779 -26.69 -6.51 11.75
C ARG A 779 -26.04 -5.23 12.27
N VAL A 780 -25.49 -5.24 13.48
CA VAL A 780 -24.63 -4.15 13.99
C VAL A 780 -23.39 -3.98 13.10
N SER A 781 -22.75 -5.08 12.69
CA SER A 781 -21.59 -5.04 11.78
C SER A 781 -21.92 -4.49 10.39
N LYS A 782 -23.15 -4.68 9.89
CA LYS A 782 -23.66 -4.02 8.67
C LYS A 782 -23.73 -2.50 8.85
N ILE A 783 -24.31 -2.03 9.95
CA ILE A 783 -24.37 -0.58 10.27
C ILE A 783 -22.97 0.00 10.40
N LEU A 784 -22.04 -0.70 11.07
CA LEU A 784 -20.63 -0.30 11.16
C LEU A 784 -19.99 -0.14 9.76
N THR A 785 -20.30 -1.04 8.83
CA THR A 785 -19.82 -0.98 7.43
C THR A 785 -20.41 0.23 6.69
N GLN A 786 -21.67 0.58 6.93
CA GLN A 786 -22.28 1.79 6.39
C GLN A 786 -21.64 3.07 6.93
N VAL A 787 -21.23 3.09 8.20
CA VAL A 787 -20.45 4.21 8.78
C VAL A 787 -19.15 4.39 8.00
N LEU A 788 -18.36 3.32 7.83
CA LEU A 788 -17.10 3.40 7.07
C LEU A 788 -17.33 3.91 5.64
N ASN A 789 -18.26 3.28 4.91
CA ASN A 789 -18.42 3.53 3.48
C ASN A 789 -19.16 4.84 3.14
N ARG A 790 -20.02 5.37 4.03
CA ARG A 790 -20.78 6.62 3.78
C ARG A 790 -20.19 7.86 4.46
N ILE A 791 -19.51 7.70 5.59
CA ILE A 791 -19.03 8.83 6.43
C ILE A 791 -17.50 9.00 6.32
N TYR A 792 -16.75 7.91 6.13
CA TYR A 792 -15.28 7.89 6.08
C TYR A 792 -14.72 7.55 4.69
N ASN A 793 -15.43 7.90 3.61
CA ASN A 793 -14.99 7.63 2.24
C ASN A 793 -13.79 8.49 1.80
N ALA A 794 -13.06 8.02 0.79
CA ALA A 794 -11.79 8.59 0.37
C ALA A 794 -11.90 9.92 -0.42
N ASP A 795 -13.06 10.20 -1.02
CA ASP A 795 -13.19 11.34 -1.94
C ASP A 795 -13.30 12.71 -1.25
N GLY A 796 -13.77 12.77 0.00
CA GLY A 796 -13.91 14.01 0.81
C GLY A 796 -14.87 15.08 0.26
N LYS A 797 -15.36 14.90 -0.98
CA LYS A 797 -16.31 15.77 -1.69
C LYS A 797 -17.74 15.34 -1.39
N PHE A 798 -18.33 15.96 -0.38
CA PHE A 798 -19.74 15.75 -0.07
C PHE A 798 -20.61 16.56 -1.03
N ASN A 799 -21.08 15.92 -2.10
CA ASN A 799 -22.19 16.45 -2.91
C ASN A 799 -23.47 16.43 -2.05
N SER A 800 -23.67 17.50 -1.28
CA SER A 800 -24.68 17.74 -0.24
C SER A 800 -24.53 16.92 1.07
N SER A 801 -24.08 17.63 2.11
CA SER A 801 -24.02 17.34 3.56
C SER A 801 -23.66 15.93 4.10
N VAL A 802 -22.56 15.88 4.88
CA VAL A 802 -22.22 14.81 5.85
C VAL A 802 -23.41 14.46 6.75
N LEU A 803 -24.19 15.47 7.15
CA LEU A 803 -25.35 15.34 8.02
C LEU A 803 -26.42 14.37 7.47
N ARG A 804 -26.57 14.25 6.14
CA ARG A 804 -27.50 13.26 5.56
C ARG A 804 -27.01 11.83 5.80
N HIS A 805 -25.73 11.54 5.54
CA HIS A 805 -25.18 10.19 5.76
C HIS A 805 -25.17 9.80 7.24
N VAL A 806 -24.92 10.74 8.15
CA VAL A 806 -25.06 10.53 9.59
C VAL A 806 -26.52 10.25 9.97
N LYS A 807 -27.47 11.02 9.43
CA LYS A 807 -28.92 10.79 9.60
C LYS A 807 -29.34 9.39 9.13
N ASP A 808 -28.91 8.97 7.95
CA ASP A 808 -29.24 7.64 7.39
C ASP A 808 -28.76 6.52 8.32
N VAL A 809 -27.49 6.58 8.76
CA VAL A 809 -26.92 5.60 9.70
C VAL A 809 -27.70 5.58 11.01
N LEU A 810 -28.05 6.74 11.55
CA LEU A 810 -28.83 6.82 12.79
C LEU A 810 -30.23 6.23 12.59
N GLN A 811 -30.87 6.41 11.43
CA GLN A 811 -32.14 5.75 11.11
C GLN A 811 -32.01 4.22 11.04
N GLU A 812 -30.92 3.66 10.52
CA GLU A 812 -30.68 2.21 10.59
C GLU A 812 -30.43 1.73 12.04
N THR A 813 -29.76 2.52 12.90
CA THR A 813 -29.67 2.17 14.33
C THR A 813 -31.03 2.20 15.03
N VAL A 814 -31.90 3.16 14.72
CA VAL A 814 -33.26 3.23 15.28
C VAL A 814 -34.10 2.01 14.88
N LYS A 815 -33.96 1.48 13.65
CA LYS A 815 -34.64 0.24 13.23
C LYS A 815 -34.20 -1.01 14.00
N LEU A 816 -32.96 -1.03 14.49
CA LEU A 816 -32.42 -2.17 15.25
C LEU A 816 -32.69 -2.06 16.76
N SER A 817 -32.87 -0.85 17.29
CA SER A 817 -32.97 -0.58 18.73
C SER A 817 -34.09 -1.33 19.48
N PRO A 818 -35.32 -1.48 18.95
CA PRO A 818 -36.39 -2.19 19.67
C PRO A 818 -36.09 -3.69 19.82
N GLU A 819 -35.58 -4.30 18.74
CA GLU A 819 -35.24 -5.73 18.74
C GLU A 819 -34.02 -6.02 19.65
N LEU A 820 -33.04 -5.13 19.67
CA LEU A 820 -31.91 -5.18 20.60
C LEU A 820 -32.38 -5.07 22.06
N ALA A 821 -33.28 -4.12 22.37
CA ALA A 821 -33.80 -3.94 23.72
C ALA A 821 -34.62 -5.14 24.23
N VAL A 822 -35.49 -5.70 23.38
CA VAL A 822 -36.33 -6.86 23.76
C VAL A 822 -35.53 -8.16 23.89
N ARG A 823 -34.54 -8.40 23.02
CA ARG A 823 -33.78 -9.66 23.00
C ARG A 823 -32.52 -9.65 23.87
N PHE A 824 -31.92 -8.48 24.05
CA PHE A 824 -30.68 -8.28 24.79
C PHE A 824 -30.78 -7.03 25.70
N PRO A 825 -31.75 -7.04 26.64
CA PRO A 825 -31.97 -5.93 27.55
C PRO A 825 -30.74 -5.61 28.38
N LEU A 826 -30.68 -4.36 28.83
CA LEU A 826 -29.83 -3.88 29.90
C LEU A 826 -30.75 -3.62 31.09
N GLU A 827 -30.52 -4.29 32.22
CA GLU A 827 -31.31 -4.06 33.42
C GLU A 827 -31.16 -2.60 33.89
N SER A 828 -32.26 -2.05 34.40
CA SER A 828 -32.46 -0.63 34.69
C SER A 828 -31.58 -0.10 35.80
N ASP A 829 -31.58 -0.83 36.90
CA ASP A 829 -31.09 -0.38 38.19
C ASP A 829 -29.59 -0.65 38.30
N HIS A 830 -28.87 0.19 39.04
CA HIS A 830 -27.45 -0.02 39.37
C HIS A 830 -27.17 -1.27 40.25
N SER A 831 -28.19 -2.09 40.50
CA SER A 831 -28.14 -3.41 41.15
C SER A 831 -28.26 -4.60 40.18
N GLY A 832 -28.63 -4.37 38.92
CA GLY A 832 -28.92 -5.41 37.92
C GLY A 832 -27.70 -6.15 37.37
N SER A 833 -27.86 -7.41 37.01
CA SER A 833 -26.82 -8.26 36.44
C SER A 833 -26.79 -8.17 34.90
N VAL A 834 -25.70 -7.65 34.34
CA VAL A 834 -25.60 -7.37 32.90
C VAL A 834 -24.91 -8.54 32.21
N SER A 835 -25.68 -9.33 31.45
CA SER A 835 -25.12 -10.40 30.61
C SER A 835 -24.02 -9.88 29.68
N ARG A 836 -22.86 -10.55 29.68
CA ARG A 836 -21.71 -10.18 28.83
C ARG A 836 -22.06 -10.19 27.33
N VAL A 837 -23.03 -11.01 26.91
CA VAL A 837 -23.54 -11.02 25.53
C VAL A 837 -24.33 -9.73 25.26
N SER A 838 -25.32 -9.40 26.10
CA SER A 838 -26.10 -8.15 25.97
C SER A 838 -25.21 -6.92 26.00
N ALA A 839 -24.23 -6.88 26.92
CA ALA A 839 -23.23 -5.83 26.96
C ALA A 839 -22.43 -5.72 25.66
N THR A 840 -21.90 -6.83 25.14
CA THR A 840 -21.11 -6.83 23.89
C THR A 840 -21.90 -6.27 22.70
N LEU A 841 -23.17 -6.66 22.58
CA LEU A 841 -24.04 -6.21 21.47
C LEU A 841 -24.41 -4.73 21.61
N ASN A 842 -24.81 -4.29 22.80
CA ASN A 842 -25.14 -2.88 23.07
C ASN A 842 -23.90 -1.96 22.95
N LEU A 843 -22.73 -2.40 23.39
CA LEU A 843 -21.46 -1.67 23.19
C LEU A 843 -21.13 -1.50 21.70
N CYS A 844 -21.26 -2.56 20.89
CA CYS A 844 -21.04 -2.46 19.44
C CYS A 844 -22.10 -1.57 18.75
N PHE A 845 -23.35 -1.58 19.23
CA PHE A 845 -24.42 -0.71 18.75
C PHE A 845 -24.12 0.77 19.03
N HIS A 846 -23.80 1.12 20.28
CA HIS A 846 -23.42 2.48 20.66
C HIS A 846 -22.11 2.94 20.00
N GLN A 847 -21.17 2.02 19.72
CA GLN A 847 -19.97 2.32 18.94
C GLN A 847 -20.32 2.90 17.57
N CYS A 848 -21.32 2.37 16.88
CA CYS A 848 -21.76 2.88 15.57
C CYS A 848 -22.25 4.33 15.65
N ILE A 849 -23.04 4.66 16.68
CA ILE A 849 -23.58 6.01 16.92
C ILE A 849 -22.46 7.00 17.23
N VAL A 850 -21.54 6.64 18.14
CA VAL A 850 -20.40 7.49 18.50
C VAL A 850 -19.46 7.69 17.30
N LEU A 851 -19.17 6.63 16.54
CA LEU A 851 -18.31 6.67 15.36
C LEU A 851 -18.90 7.54 14.23
N ALA A 852 -20.22 7.53 14.05
CA ALA A 852 -20.90 8.41 13.09
C ALA A 852 -20.85 9.90 13.49
N ALA A 853 -20.80 10.21 14.79
CA ALA A 853 -20.77 11.59 15.29
C ALA A 853 -19.37 12.24 15.30
N ARG A 854 -18.28 11.46 15.32
CA ARG A 854 -16.88 11.97 15.40
C ARG A 854 -16.54 13.08 14.38
N PRO A 855 -16.94 13.03 13.09
CA PRO A 855 -16.66 14.12 12.14
C PRO A 855 -17.30 15.45 12.54
N ILE A 856 -18.56 15.41 13.01
CA ILE A 856 -19.29 16.60 13.45
C ILE A 856 -18.65 17.17 14.72
N LEU A 857 -18.22 16.30 15.65
CA LEU A 857 -17.52 16.71 16.87
C LEU A 857 -16.20 17.45 16.56
N ILE A 858 -15.40 16.99 15.60
CA ILE A 858 -14.18 17.69 15.20
C ILE A 858 -14.51 18.97 14.43
N SER A 859 -15.46 18.94 13.48
CA SER A 859 -15.84 20.14 12.72
C SER A 859 -16.30 21.28 13.64
N LEU A 860 -17.11 20.97 14.67
CA LEU A 860 -17.54 21.96 15.68
C LEU A 860 -16.38 22.43 16.57
N MET A 861 -15.43 21.55 16.89
CA MET A 861 -14.24 21.92 17.66
C MET A 861 -13.33 22.85 16.86
N GLU A 862 -13.14 22.60 15.57
CA GLU A 862 -12.43 23.48 14.64
C GLU A 862 -13.15 24.84 14.54
N ASP A 863 -14.48 24.86 14.40
CA ASP A 863 -15.28 26.09 14.32
C ASP A 863 -15.23 26.95 15.60
N VAL A 864 -15.24 26.32 16.78
CA VAL A 864 -15.12 27.02 18.08
C VAL A 864 -13.70 27.57 18.29
N LEU A 865 -12.67 26.76 18.01
CA LEU A 865 -11.28 27.09 18.31
C LEU A 865 -10.60 27.97 17.26
N VAL A 866 -11.00 27.87 15.99
CA VAL A 866 -10.37 28.60 14.87
C VAL A 866 -11.25 29.75 14.38
N ASN A 867 -12.57 29.53 14.25
CA ASN A 867 -13.49 30.52 13.66
C ASN A 867 -14.23 31.37 14.71
N HIS A 868 -14.04 31.09 16.01
CA HIS A 868 -14.58 31.86 17.14
C HIS A 868 -16.09 32.15 17.07
N ARG A 869 -16.89 31.21 16.52
CA ARG A 869 -18.35 31.37 16.37
C ARG A 869 -19.05 31.58 17.72
N ASN A 870 -19.92 32.58 17.79
CA ASN A 870 -20.62 32.98 19.02
C ASN A 870 -21.66 31.94 19.52
N GLN A 871 -21.94 31.99 20.82
CA GLN A 871 -22.45 30.89 21.65
C GLN A 871 -23.92 30.45 21.45
N HIS A 872 -24.59 30.76 20.32
CA HIS A 872 -26.05 30.57 20.20
C HIS A 872 -26.56 29.76 18.99
N ASP A 873 -25.95 29.86 17.80
CA ASP A 873 -26.51 29.32 16.54
C ASP A 873 -25.99 27.93 16.11
N ILE A 874 -26.11 26.91 16.96
CA ILE A 874 -26.07 25.51 16.49
C ILE A 874 -27.47 25.06 16.03
N ALA A 875 -27.58 24.60 14.79
CA ALA A 875 -28.80 24.06 14.19
C ALA A 875 -29.34 22.81 14.93
N GLY A 876 -30.67 22.66 14.98
CA GLY A 876 -31.37 21.57 15.68
C GLY A 876 -30.86 20.15 15.37
N PRO A 877 -30.71 19.76 14.10
CA PRO A 877 -30.20 18.42 13.74
C PRO A 877 -28.80 18.12 14.28
N ILE A 878 -27.92 19.12 14.41
CA ILE A 878 -26.60 18.96 15.02
C ILE A 878 -26.74 18.72 16.53
N LYS A 879 -27.58 19.50 17.23
CA LYS A 879 -27.92 19.29 18.65
C LYS A 879 -28.46 17.87 18.89
N ALA A 880 -29.30 17.35 17.98
CA ALA A 880 -29.84 15.99 18.06
C ALA A 880 -28.74 14.91 17.95
N VAL A 881 -27.79 15.04 17.00
CA VAL A 881 -26.66 14.10 16.89
C VAL A 881 -25.76 14.15 18.13
N LEU A 882 -25.45 15.35 18.65
CA LEU A 882 -24.66 15.50 19.88
C LEU A 882 -25.36 14.84 21.09
N LYS A 883 -26.68 14.99 21.22
CA LYS A 883 -27.50 14.36 22.26
C LYS A 883 -27.48 12.82 22.14
N ALA A 884 -27.61 12.28 20.93
CA ALA A 884 -27.56 10.84 20.66
C ALA A 884 -26.17 10.23 20.93
N ALA A 885 -25.10 10.92 20.52
CA ALA A 885 -23.72 10.52 20.80
C ALA A 885 -23.39 10.58 22.29
N SER A 886 -23.80 11.65 22.99
CA SER A 886 -23.61 11.79 24.44
C SER A 886 -24.33 10.69 25.21
N ARG A 887 -25.60 10.41 24.89
CA ARG A 887 -26.36 9.30 25.52
C ARG A 887 -25.66 7.96 25.28
N SER A 888 -25.28 7.67 24.05
CA SER A 888 -24.62 6.39 23.69
C SER A 888 -23.27 6.20 24.37
N ALA A 889 -22.48 7.27 24.53
CA ALA A 889 -21.22 7.24 25.25
C ALA A 889 -21.40 7.03 26.76
N ARG A 890 -22.38 7.71 27.39
CA ARG A 890 -22.72 7.51 28.81
C ARG A 890 -23.20 6.08 29.07
N THR A 891 -24.15 5.58 28.26
CA THR A 891 -24.64 4.19 28.36
C THR A 891 -23.51 3.18 28.17
N SER A 892 -22.58 3.42 27.23
CA SER A 892 -21.41 2.56 27.06
C SER A 892 -20.54 2.49 28.31
N LEU A 893 -20.22 3.64 28.93
CA LEU A 893 -19.40 3.69 30.15
C LEU A 893 -20.12 3.08 31.35
N HIS A 894 -21.44 3.24 31.48
CA HIS A 894 -22.24 2.56 32.51
C HIS A 894 -22.25 1.04 32.31
N ILE A 895 -22.42 0.53 31.10
CA ILE A 895 -22.27 -0.91 30.80
C ILE A 895 -20.89 -1.41 31.22
N LEU A 896 -19.83 -0.67 30.89
CA LEU A 896 -18.45 -1.05 31.23
C LEU A 896 -18.20 -1.03 32.74
N SER A 897 -18.79 -0.07 33.48
CA SER A 897 -18.78 -0.01 34.94
C SER A 897 -19.53 -1.20 35.58
N SER A 898 -20.71 -1.57 35.06
CA SER A 898 -21.44 -2.77 35.50
C SER A 898 -20.67 -4.07 35.21
N LEU A 899 -19.99 -4.16 34.06
CA LEU A 899 -19.09 -5.28 33.77
C LEU A 899 -17.89 -5.32 34.74
N GLN A 900 -17.32 -4.17 35.10
CA GLN A 900 -16.21 -4.05 36.03
C GLN A 900 -16.61 -4.52 37.45
N SER A 901 -17.75 -4.03 37.97
CA SER A 901 -18.26 -4.39 39.29
C SER A 901 -18.68 -5.86 39.39
N GLN A 902 -19.19 -6.44 38.30
CA GLN A 902 -19.56 -7.86 38.20
C GLN A 902 -18.39 -8.77 37.81
N HIS A 903 -17.19 -8.21 37.61
CA HIS A 903 -15.97 -8.90 37.16
C HIS A 903 -16.11 -9.63 35.81
N LEU A 904 -17.00 -9.14 34.96
CA LEU A 904 -17.25 -9.59 33.58
C LEU A 904 -16.58 -8.68 32.52
N LEU A 905 -15.85 -7.65 32.94
CA LEU A 905 -15.04 -6.78 32.08
C LEU A 905 -13.95 -7.62 31.38
N GLU A 906 -13.87 -7.51 30.05
CA GLU A 906 -12.93 -8.31 29.27
C GLU A 906 -11.53 -7.68 29.26
N LEU A 907 -10.63 -8.28 30.06
CA LEU A 907 -9.31 -7.73 30.36
C LEU A 907 -8.29 -7.88 29.21
N PHE A 908 -8.46 -8.90 28.34
CA PHE A 908 -7.50 -9.18 27.27
C PHE A 908 -7.94 -8.63 25.91
N LEU A 909 -9.21 -8.79 25.52
CA LEU A 909 -9.66 -8.33 24.21
C LEU A 909 -9.66 -6.79 24.11
N PRO A 910 -9.41 -6.22 22.92
CA PRO A 910 -9.28 -4.77 22.74
C PRO A 910 -10.63 -4.03 22.74
N PHE A 911 -11.75 -4.75 22.69
CA PHE A 911 -13.06 -4.15 22.37
C PHE A 911 -13.61 -3.27 23.51
N ASP A 912 -13.52 -3.73 24.76
CA ASP A 912 -14.00 -2.97 25.92
C ASP A 912 -13.11 -1.73 26.14
N LEU A 913 -11.79 -1.88 25.97
CA LEU A 913 -10.78 -0.81 26.01
C LEU A 913 -11.03 0.28 24.96
N GLU A 914 -11.23 -0.11 23.69
CA GLU A 914 -11.46 0.84 22.61
C GLU A 914 -12.84 1.52 22.72
N GLN A 915 -13.86 0.82 23.24
CA GLN A 915 -15.17 1.42 23.50
C GLN A 915 -15.14 2.37 24.71
N THR A 916 -14.37 2.05 25.75
CA THR A 916 -14.09 2.98 26.88
C THR A 916 -13.51 4.27 26.34
N PHE A 917 -12.39 4.18 25.60
CA PHE A 917 -11.68 5.36 25.08
C PHE A 917 -12.54 6.18 24.11
N SER A 918 -13.22 5.51 23.17
CA SER A 918 -14.08 6.16 22.19
C SER A 918 -15.24 6.92 22.85
N SER A 919 -15.82 6.35 23.91
CA SER A 919 -16.96 6.94 24.63
C SER A 919 -16.53 8.16 25.45
N VAL A 920 -15.49 8.02 26.29
CA VAL A 920 -15.02 9.13 27.13
C VAL A 920 -14.47 10.28 26.27
N SER A 921 -13.73 9.98 25.19
CA SER A 921 -13.20 11.02 24.30
C SER A 921 -14.30 11.83 23.60
N ALA A 922 -15.41 11.19 23.23
CA ALA A 922 -16.58 11.90 22.70
C ALA A 922 -17.22 12.79 23.77
N LEU A 923 -17.32 12.34 25.02
CA LEU A 923 -17.87 13.15 26.12
C LEU A 923 -16.95 14.33 26.48
N THR A 924 -15.63 14.14 26.54
CA THR A 924 -14.66 15.22 26.79
C THR A 924 -14.65 16.27 25.68
N MET A 925 -14.84 15.87 24.42
CA MET A 925 -15.02 16.83 23.33
C MET A 925 -16.37 17.55 23.41
N ILE A 926 -17.46 16.87 23.78
CA ILE A 926 -18.77 17.52 23.95
C ILE A 926 -18.72 18.55 25.09
N SER A 927 -18.13 18.23 26.25
CA SER A 927 -18.05 19.18 27.38
C SER A 927 -17.08 20.34 27.13
N ALA A 928 -16.13 20.21 26.20
CA ALA A 928 -15.28 21.31 25.76
C ALA A 928 -16.00 22.34 24.86
N LEU A 929 -17.19 22.02 24.32
CA LEU A 929 -17.98 22.97 23.53
C LEU A 929 -18.74 23.95 24.46
N PRO A 930 -18.68 25.29 24.25
CA PRO A 930 -19.34 26.30 25.09
C PRO A 930 -20.88 26.25 25.17
N LEU A 931 -21.52 25.31 24.48
CA LEU A 931 -22.98 25.27 24.27
C LEU A 931 -23.70 24.13 25.02
N THR A 932 -22.97 23.33 25.80
CA THR A 932 -23.57 22.40 26.77
C THR A 932 -23.37 22.92 28.20
N PRO A 933 -24.38 22.83 29.08
CA PRO A 933 -24.17 23.07 30.51
C PRO A 933 -23.17 22.06 31.09
N ASP A 934 -22.65 22.35 32.30
CA ASP A 934 -21.65 21.55 33.01
C ASP A 934 -22.24 20.23 33.52
N PHE A 935 -22.62 19.34 32.59
CA PHE A 935 -22.92 17.94 32.86
C PHE A 935 -21.71 17.30 33.54
N GLY A 936 -21.94 16.35 34.45
CA GLY A 936 -20.90 15.67 35.25
C GLY A 936 -19.92 14.79 34.45
N TYR A 937 -19.24 15.33 33.44
CA TYR A 937 -18.26 14.62 32.60
C TYR A 937 -17.13 14.01 33.42
N LYS A 938 -16.84 14.59 34.60
CA LYS A 938 -15.85 14.07 35.54
C LYS A 938 -16.22 12.67 36.04
N GLU A 939 -17.48 12.38 36.31
CA GLU A 939 -17.93 11.04 36.72
C GLU A 939 -17.60 10.00 35.63
N TYR A 940 -17.91 10.33 34.37
CA TYR A 940 -17.61 9.48 33.21
C TYR A 940 -16.11 9.37 32.90
N ALA A 941 -15.32 10.39 33.24
CA ALA A 941 -13.87 10.36 33.20
C ALA A 941 -13.30 9.43 34.29
N ASP A 942 -13.76 9.57 35.54
CA ASP A 942 -13.34 8.76 36.69
C ASP A 942 -13.70 7.27 36.46
N ILE A 943 -14.87 6.97 35.87
CA ILE A 943 -15.25 5.62 35.40
C ILE A 943 -14.26 5.10 34.35
N ALA A 944 -13.97 5.88 33.30
CA ALA A 944 -13.07 5.46 32.23
C ALA A 944 -11.63 5.19 32.73
N THR A 945 -11.12 6.05 33.60
CA THR A 945 -9.83 5.87 34.29
C THR A 945 -9.85 4.59 35.14
N SER A 946 -10.90 4.35 35.93
CA SER A 946 -11.03 3.14 36.76
C SER A 946 -11.04 1.85 35.92
N VAL A 947 -11.71 1.87 34.77
CA VAL A 947 -11.70 0.75 33.80
C VAL A 947 -10.28 0.54 33.25
N PHE A 948 -9.58 1.58 32.82
CA PHE A 948 -8.19 1.44 32.34
C PHE A 948 -7.22 0.99 33.44
N GLU A 949 -7.32 1.50 34.66
CA GLU A 949 -6.54 1.05 35.80
C GLU A 949 -6.81 -0.43 36.15
N THR A 950 -8.07 -0.87 36.05
CA THR A 950 -8.45 -2.28 36.24
C THR A 950 -7.84 -3.18 35.17
N MET A 951 -7.85 -2.76 33.90
CA MET A 951 -7.22 -3.52 32.82
C MET A 951 -5.68 -3.50 32.92
N ALA A 952 -5.08 -2.36 33.24
CA ALA A 952 -3.63 -2.18 33.33
C ALA A 952 -3.02 -2.92 34.54
N SER A 953 -3.66 -2.85 35.71
CA SER A 953 -3.25 -3.62 36.91
C SER A 953 -3.36 -5.13 36.74
N ARG A 954 -4.17 -5.59 35.78
CA ARG A 954 -4.28 -7.00 35.35
C ARG A 954 -3.31 -7.37 34.21
N GLY A 955 -2.50 -6.43 33.73
CA GLY A 955 -1.43 -6.66 32.74
C GLY A 955 -1.72 -6.14 31.32
N ASN A 956 -2.86 -5.50 31.06
CA ASN A 956 -3.15 -4.91 29.74
C ASN A 956 -2.35 -3.61 29.55
N ARG A 957 -1.19 -3.70 28.88
CA ARG A 957 -0.30 -2.57 28.64
C ARG A 957 -0.89 -1.52 27.67
N VAL A 958 -1.85 -1.89 26.82
CA VAL A 958 -2.55 -0.96 25.91
C VAL A 958 -3.46 -0.02 26.70
N ALA A 959 -4.09 -0.52 27.78
CA ALA A 959 -4.95 0.29 28.65
C ALA A 959 -4.18 1.45 29.31
N GLY A 960 -2.91 1.21 29.70
CA GLY A 960 -2.02 2.26 30.21
C GLY A 960 -1.83 3.39 29.19
N PHE A 961 -1.43 3.07 27.96
CA PHE A 961 -1.27 4.07 26.90
C PHE A 961 -2.56 4.83 26.57
N ARG A 962 -3.73 4.18 26.69
CA ARG A 962 -5.04 4.85 26.52
C ARG A 962 -5.40 5.76 27.70
N ASN A 963 -4.94 5.46 28.91
CA ASN A 963 -5.06 6.36 30.05
C ASN A 963 -4.14 7.59 29.91
N ASP A 964 -2.93 7.41 29.35
CA ASP A 964 -2.00 8.49 29.01
C ASP A 964 -2.55 9.39 27.89
N ASP A 965 -3.13 8.80 26.82
CA ASP A 965 -3.85 9.51 25.75
C ASP A 965 -5.04 10.33 26.35
N LEU A 966 -5.80 9.72 27.27
CA LEU A 966 -6.98 10.34 27.89
C LEU A 966 -6.62 11.52 28.81
N THR A 967 -5.58 11.37 29.62
CA THR A 967 -5.13 12.42 30.56
C THR A 967 -4.74 13.70 29.80
N GLN A 968 -4.04 13.55 28.68
CA GLN A 968 -3.69 14.67 27.79
C GLN A 968 -4.91 15.33 27.14
N LEU A 969 -5.92 14.54 26.76
CA LEU A 969 -7.17 15.05 26.19
C LEU A 969 -7.98 15.86 27.22
N GLN A 970 -8.07 15.36 28.46
CA GLN A 970 -8.77 16.03 29.56
C GLN A 970 -8.08 17.35 29.94
N GLU A 971 -6.75 17.36 30.06
CA GLU A 971 -6.00 18.59 30.37
C GLU A 971 -6.20 19.66 29.29
N ALA A 972 -6.13 19.26 28.01
CA ALA A 972 -6.31 20.18 26.89
C ALA A 972 -7.75 20.76 26.84
N ALA A 973 -8.77 19.92 27.08
CA ALA A 973 -10.17 20.36 27.18
C ALA A 973 -10.38 21.34 28.35
N TRP A 974 -9.83 21.06 29.53
CA TRP A 974 -9.91 21.94 30.70
C TRP A 974 -9.25 23.30 30.43
N ARG A 975 -8.05 23.31 29.80
CA ARG A 975 -7.36 24.55 29.43
C ARG A 975 -8.22 25.43 28.51
N ILE A 976 -8.96 24.86 27.57
CA ILE A 976 -9.87 25.60 26.67
C ILE A 976 -11.08 26.16 27.42
N GLN A 977 -11.73 25.36 28.28
CA GLN A 977 -12.81 25.84 29.15
C GLN A 977 -12.37 27.01 30.03
N ALA A 978 -11.13 26.96 30.57
CA ALA A 978 -10.56 28.03 31.37
C ALA A 978 -10.35 29.33 30.56
N HIS A 979 -9.77 29.25 29.36
CA HIS A 979 -9.58 30.43 28.49
C HIS A 979 -10.92 31.05 28.05
N SER A 980 -11.92 30.23 27.73
CA SER A 980 -13.28 30.71 27.39
C SER A 980 -14.02 31.34 28.57
N ARG A 981 -13.70 30.96 29.82
CA ARG A 981 -14.24 31.61 31.03
C ARG A 981 -13.46 32.87 31.44
N ALA A 982 -12.22 33.03 30.98
CA ALA A 982 -11.34 34.15 31.34
C ALA A 982 -11.49 35.40 30.45
N SER A 983 -12.37 35.40 29.45
CA SER A 983 -12.45 36.46 28.43
C SER A 983 -13.77 37.27 28.40
N PRO A 984 -14.17 37.96 29.48
CA PRO A 984 -15.29 38.91 29.43
C PRO A 984 -14.86 40.26 28.82
N THR A 985 -15.54 40.66 27.75
CA THR A 985 -15.75 42.06 27.28
C THR A 985 -14.62 43.08 27.53
N ARG A 986 -13.73 43.29 26.54
CA ARG A 986 -12.98 44.56 26.42
C ARG A 986 -13.89 45.66 25.83
N SER A 987 -14.63 46.35 26.69
CA SER A 987 -15.20 47.67 26.37
C SER A 987 -14.10 48.74 26.41
N LEU A 988 -14.27 49.82 25.64
CA LEU A 988 -13.37 50.98 25.72
C LEU A 988 -13.60 51.75 27.03
N ASN A 989 -12.52 52.10 27.74
CA ASN A 989 -12.28 53.46 28.24
C ASN A 989 -10.87 53.60 28.85
N SER A 990 -10.54 54.82 29.28
CA SER A 990 -9.20 55.37 29.44
C SER A 990 -8.60 55.33 30.86
N ASP A 991 -7.26 55.45 30.88
CA ASP A 991 -6.42 56.22 31.82
C ASP A 991 -5.99 55.70 33.22
N VAL A 992 -4.67 55.91 33.45
CA VAL A 992 -3.95 56.31 34.70
C VAL A 992 -3.58 55.26 35.79
N CYS A 993 -2.26 55.00 35.87
CA CYS A 993 -1.40 54.72 37.05
C CYS A 993 -1.72 53.48 37.96
N GLU A 994 -0.85 53.00 38.88
CA GLU A 994 0.41 53.47 39.50
C GLU A 994 1.60 52.47 39.42
N VAL A 995 2.66 52.69 40.22
CA VAL A 995 4.04 52.14 40.10
C VAL A 995 4.44 51.25 41.29
N GLN A 996 5.20 50.18 41.04
CA GLN A 996 6.36 49.67 41.83
C GLN A 996 6.90 48.38 41.15
N GLN A 997 8.08 48.35 40.51
CA GLN A 997 9.46 48.39 41.04
C GLN A 997 9.89 47.15 41.84
N GLU A 998 10.83 46.37 41.28
CA GLU A 998 12.13 46.11 41.92
C GLU A 998 13.22 45.76 40.88
N SER A 999 14.48 46.12 41.22
CA SER A 999 15.71 46.19 40.39
C SER A 999 16.21 44.86 39.80
N GLU A 1000 16.72 44.76 38.54
CA GLU A 1000 17.98 45.31 37.92
C GLU A 1000 19.25 44.44 38.21
N PRO A 1001 20.37 44.48 37.44
CA PRO A 1001 20.67 45.09 36.13
C PRO A 1001 21.34 44.03 35.16
N ALA A 1002 22.10 44.28 34.07
CA ALA A 1002 22.58 45.45 33.31
C ALA A 1002 23.01 45.06 31.86
N ASN A 1003 23.03 46.03 30.92
CA ASN A 1003 23.83 46.08 29.66
C ASN A 1003 23.54 45.01 28.56
N ILE A 1004 23.67 45.27 27.23
CA ILE A 1004 24.38 46.30 26.46
C ILE A 1004 23.48 46.90 25.34
N GLU A 1005 23.65 48.19 25.03
CA GLU A 1005 23.07 48.99 23.92
C GLU A 1005 24.07 49.17 22.73
N PRO A 1006 23.72 49.80 21.59
CA PRO A 1006 22.45 49.82 20.82
C PRO A 1006 22.70 49.64 19.29
N ALA A 1007 21.64 49.69 18.45
CA ALA A 1007 21.67 50.37 17.13
C ALA A 1007 20.31 50.30 16.40
N GLU A 1008 19.90 51.43 15.82
CA GLU A 1008 18.73 51.66 14.94
C GLU A 1008 19.02 51.13 13.48
N ASP A 1009 18.15 51.22 12.46
CA ASP A 1009 17.03 52.15 12.23
C ASP A 1009 16.06 51.72 11.09
N HIS A 1010 14.92 52.44 10.96
CA HIS A 1010 13.96 52.56 9.82
C HIS A 1010 13.28 51.25 9.30
N LEU A 1011 11.95 51.04 9.24
CA LEU A 1011 10.73 51.88 9.31
C LEU A 1011 10.40 52.70 8.03
N GLU A 1012 9.09 52.76 7.71
CA GLU A 1012 8.40 53.61 6.71
C GLU A 1012 8.57 53.25 5.20
N ALA A 1013 7.60 53.45 4.28
CA ALA A 1013 6.19 53.90 4.41
C ALA A 1013 5.33 53.62 3.13
N ILE A 1014 3.99 53.55 3.31
CA ILE A 1014 2.87 54.31 2.64
C ILE A 1014 2.97 54.48 1.08
N GLU A 1015 1.95 54.28 0.21
CA GLU A 1015 0.61 54.93 0.14
C GLU A 1015 -0.30 54.22 -0.93
N ALA A 1016 -1.51 54.71 -1.22
CA ALA A 1016 -2.78 54.44 -0.54
C ALA A 1016 -3.99 54.72 -1.49
N LEU A 1017 -5.19 54.31 -1.06
CA LEU A 1017 -6.52 54.85 -1.44
C LEU A 1017 -7.05 54.79 -2.89
N GLY A 1018 -8.33 54.39 -3.00
CA GLY A 1018 -9.19 54.59 -4.17
C GLY A 1018 -10.63 54.18 -3.85
N THR A 1019 -11.55 55.13 -3.64
CA THR A 1019 -12.88 54.89 -3.02
C THR A 1019 -14.07 55.38 -3.85
N SER A 1020 -15.12 54.55 -3.93
CA SER A 1020 -16.54 54.93 -4.13
C SER A 1020 -17.38 53.71 -3.71
N GLN A 1021 -18.32 53.76 -2.76
CA GLN A 1021 -19.59 54.52 -2.68
C GLN A 1021 -20.60 54.22 -3.79
N TYR A 1022 -21.64 53.45 -3.45
CA TYR A 1022 -23.06 53.79 -3.66
C TYR A 1022 -23.95 52.99 -2.68
N SER A 1023 -25.27 53.21 -2.69
CA SER A 1023 -26.10 53.06 -1.48
C SER A 1023 -27.42 52.28 -1.62
N SER A 1024 -27.88 51.80 -0.46
CA SER A 1024 -29.27 51.86 0.04
C SER A 1024 -30.40 50.97 -0.52
N SER A 1025 -31.24 50.59 0.44
CA SER A 1025 -32.67 50.20 0.36
C SER A 1025 -33.01 48.72 0.09
N ALA A 1026 -34.13 48.32 0.67
CA ALA A 1026 -34.69 46.98 0.65
C ALA A 1026 -36.21 47.06 0.51
N THR A 1027 -36.83 46.05 -0.09
CA THR A 1027 -38.26 45.72 0.09
C THR A 1027 -38.49 44.27 -0.30
N ASN A 1028 -39.53 43.65 0.27
CA ASN A 1028 -39.88 42.25 0.00
C ASN A 1028 -40.49 42.08 -1.39
N GLU A 1029 -40.27 40.91 -1.99
CA GLU A 1029 -41.40 40.14 -2.50
C GLU A 1029 -41.13 38.65 -2.29
N SER A 1030 -42.18 37.87 -1.96
CA SER A 1030 -42.00 36.60 -1.26
C SER A 1030 -42.97 35.50 -1.73
N SER A 1031 -42.49 34.61 -2.60
CA SER A 1031 -42.96 33.22 -2.67
C SER A 1031 -42.19 32.36 -3.69
N GLU A 1032 -41.32 31.48 -3.22
CA GLU A 1032 -41.43 30.04 -3.56
C GLU A 1032 -40.71 29.21 -2.47
N LEU A 1033 -41.50 28.54 -1.64
CA LEU A 1033 -41.01 27.68 -0.56
C LEU A 1033 -41.09 26.22 -1.00
N LEU A 1034 -39.96 25.51 -0.99
CA LEU A 1034 -39.68 24.10 -0.65
C LEU A 1034 -38.33 23.72 -1.31
N PRO A 1035 -37.41 22.99 -0.63
CA PRO A 1035 -37.72 21.96 0.36
C PRO A 1035 -36.98 22.06 1.73
N ILE A 1036 -36.52 23.25 2.17
CA ILE A 1036 -35.83 23.39 3.48
C ILE A 1036 -36.74 23.05 4.68
N ALA A 1037 -38.05 23.27 4.58
CA ALA A 1037 -39.02 22.95 5.63
C ALA A 1037 -38.95 21.48 6.10
N THR A 1038 -38.66 20.54 5.19
CA THR A 1038 -38.56 19.10 5.46
C THR A 1038 -37.32 18.72 6.31
N PHE A 1039 -36.33 19.62 6.42
CA PHE A 1039 -35.16 19.43 7.28
C PHE A 1039 -35.38 20.02 8.68
N LEU A 1040 -36.14 21.13 8.78
CA LEU A 1040 -36.52 21.76 10.05
C LEU A 1040 -37.57 20.97 10.85
N GLN A 1041 -38.26 20.02 10.22
CA GLN A 1041 -39.26 19.15 10.86
C GLN A 1041 -38.72 17.77 11.29
N TRP A 1042 -37.42 17.50 11.12
CA TRP A 1042 -36.82 16.21 11.52
C TRP A 1042 -36.08 16.30 12.85
N GLU A 1043 -36.82 16.18 13.95
CA GLU A 1043 -36.28 15.51 15.13
C GLU A 1043 -36.35 13.98 14.93
N PRO A 1044 -35.38 13.19 15.44
CA PRO A 1044 -35.59 11.76 15.58
C PRO A 1044 -36.75 11.51 16.54
N THR A 1045 -37.75 10.72 16.14
CA THR A 1045 -39.02 10.44 16.85
C THR A 1045 -38.89 9.65 18.17
N PHE A 1046 -37.72 9.70 18.79
CA PHE A 1046 -37.45 9.35 20.18
C PHE A 1046 -37.54 10.58 21.12
N LEU A 1047 -37.95 11.75 20.59
CA LEU A 1047 -37.91 13.03 21.31
C LEU A 1047 -39.27 13.69 21.62
N ASP A 1048 -40.33 13.40 20.86
CA ASP A 1048 -41.67 13.98 21.07
C ASP A 1048 -42.65 13.02 21.77
N LEU A 1049 -42.62 13.04 23.10
CA LEU A 1049 -43.81 12.87 23.95
C LEU A 1049 -43.79 13.97 25.02
N PRO A 1050 -44.96 14.42 25.53
CA PRO A 1050 -45.08 15.75 26.14
C PRO A 1050 -44.21 15.97 27.37
N SER A 1051 -43.43 17.05 27.35
CA SER A 1051 -42.61 17.48 28.46
C SER A 1051 -43.43 18.14 29.56
N GLU A 1052 -43.68 17.44 30.68
CA GLU A 1052 -43.71 18.07 32.02
C GLU A 1052 -43.62 17.01 33.14
N GLN A 1053 -42.77 17.31 34.15
CA GLN A 1053 -42.59 16.60 35.45
C GLN A 1053 -41.51 15.49 35.59
N PHE A 1054 -40.23 15.90 35.52
CA PHE A 1054 -39.08 15.31 36.23
C PHE A 1054 -38.84 13.78 36.05
N PRO A 1055 -38.19 13.03 36.96
CA PRO A 1055 -36.79 12.67 36.70
C PRO A 1055 -36.52 11.16 36.59
N ASP A 1056 -35.46 10.87 35.84
CA ASP A 1056 -34.64 9.65 35.84
C ASP A 1056 -35.26 8.29 35.40
N ASP A 1057 -34.34 7.52 34.81
CA ASP A 1057 -34.31 6.08 34.54
C ASP A 1057 -35.17 5.35 33.50
N TRP A 1058 -34.43 4.41 32.89
CA TRP A 1058 -34.73 3.13 32.24
C TRP A 1058 -35.62 2.98 30.98
N LEU A 1059 -35.24 1.99 30.17
CA LEU A 1059 -35.87 1.64 28.90
C LEU A 1059 -36.85 0.46 29.07
N TRP A 1060 -38.13 0.81 29.18
CA TRP A 1060 -39.29 0.16 28.55
C TRP A 1060 -39.44 -1.37 28.57
N THR A 1061 -40.48 -1.86 29.26
CA THR A 1061 -41.41 -2.97 28.92
C THR A 1061 -42.31 -3.25 30.14
N ASP A 1062 -43.59 -3.67 30.09
CA ASP A 1062 -44.56 -3.76 28.98
C ASP A 1062 -46.03 -3.89 29.52
N ILE A 1063 -47.05 -3.72 28.64
CA ILE A 1063 -48.31 -4.52 28.49
C ILE A 1063 -48.94 -5.18 29.76
N GLU A 1064 -50.24 -5.09 30.12
CA GLU A 1064 -51.48 -4.58 29.45
C GLU A 1064 -52.68 -4.35 30.42
N THR A 1065 -53.73 -3.68 29.92
CA THR A 1065 -55.16 -3.77 30.32
C THR A 1065 -55.67 -3.54 31.77
N SER A 1066 -56.46 -2.45 31.90
CA SER A 1066 -57.86 -2.43 32.39
C SER A 1066 -58.24 -2.15 33.87
N THR A 1067 -59.13 -1.14 33.99
CA THR A 1067 -60.24 -0.95 34.96
C THR A 1067 -60.00 -0.77 36.47
N PHE A 1068 -60.44 0.40 36.95
CA PHE A 1068 -61.16 0.68 38.21
C PHE A 1068 -60.79 -0.09 39.51
N GLY A 1069 -60.21 0.63 40.48
CA GLY A 1069 -60.17 0.19 41.88
C GLY A 1069 -59.84 1.33 42.85
N TYR A 1070 -60.74 1.60 43.80
CA TYR A 1070 -60.49 2.51 44.95
C TYR A 1070 -59.94 1.72 46.15
N ASN A 1071 -59.36 2.44 47.11
CA ASN A 1071 -59.13 2.06 48.52
C ASN A 1071 -57.89 1.20 48.88
N ALA A 1072 -57.01 1.84 49.66
CA ALA A 1072 -56.23 1.26 50.77
C ALA A 1072 -57.20 0.87 51.95
N PRO A 1073 -56.76 0.36 53.13
CA PRO A 1073 -55.39 0.22 53.63
C PRO A 1073 -55.05 -1.07 54.40
N LEU A 1074 -53.75 -1.34 54.58
CA LEU A 1074 -53.06 -1.23 55.89
C LEU A 1074 -51.53 -1.41 55.75
#